data_AF-A0A8E0RV09-F1
#
_entry.id   AF-A0A8E0RV09-F1
#
_cell.length_a   1.000
_cell.length_b   1.000
_cell.length_c   1.000
_cell.angle_alpha   90.00
_cell.angle_beta   90.00
_cell.angle_gamma   90.00
#
_symmetry.space_group_name_H-M   'P 1'
#
loop_
_entity.id
_entity.type
_entity.pdbx_description
1 polymer ?
#
loop_
_entity_poly.entity_id
_entity_poly.type
_entity_poly.pdbx_seq_one_letter_code
_entity_poly.pdbx_strand_id
1 'polypeptide(L)'
;MTSSWRDTYHSASIVSIFIFVFYQASKCGIVESVLSWVRFKAMEKMDKQCHKSKHVRLKGIPKLDDANNAGTKNSSSCTLILTEGDSAKSLAVAGLGVVGRDNYGVFPLRGKLLNVREASSKQIMENAEINALVKILGLQYKNKYESPDSLRDLRYGKIMIMTDQDQDGSHIKGLIINFVHNNWPNLLRHNIVEEFITPIVKVFKGKHELPFYSLPEFEEWQKSTPNWHTWRVKYYKGLGTSTGKEAREYFSDMTRHRIRFRYTGHEDDVSIQLAFDKSKISDRKNWLTEWTADRKRRRELGLPEPYLYGKDTRAVSFHDFVHKELVLFSNLDNERSIPSIVDGLKPGQRKVLFTCLKRNLVKEIKVAQLSGSVSEMSAYHHGEQSLQGTIVGLAQNFVGSNNLNLLLPIGQFGTRLCGGKDAASARYIFTALNPVTRLIFHPADDPILTYLRDDNLRIEPEWYCPIIPMILINGADGIGTGYATRIPNYDVLEVIANLYRMLDGESPLHMMPNFRGFRGTIQELESNRYLVHGEVAVIDDSTVEITELPVRVWTQTYKENVLEVMLNGTDKVQPCITDYKEYHTDTTVRFVVKMTPEKLLEAEAGGLHKFFKITNQLSTNNMVAFDHLGCLKQYPNVSTILRDFFDVRLQ
;
A
#
# COMPACT_ATOMS: atom_id res chain seq x y z
N MET A 1 -33.67 1.15 -50.73
CA MET A 1 -33.13 0.20 -49.72
C MET A 1 -31.79 -0.42 -50.16
N THR A 2 -30.82 0.34 -50.69
CA THR A 2 -29.56 -0.24 -51.18
C THR A 2 -28.31 0.65 -51.02
N SER A 3 -28.27 1.58 -50.04
CA SER A 3 -27.03 2.35 -49.77
C SER A 3 -26.41 2.16 -48.38
N SER A 4 -27.07 1.55 -47.39
CA SER A 4 -26.51 1.43 -46.03
C SER A 4 -25.73 0.14 -45.73
N TRP A 5 -25.54 -0.74 -46.72
CA TRP A 5 -24.83 -2.03 -46.54
C TRP A 5 -23.38 -2.02 -47.05
N ARG A 6 -22.97 -1.01 -47.83
CA ARG A 6 -21.58 -0.93 -48.37
C ARG A 6 -20.59 -0.31 -47.39
N ASP A 7 -21.02 0.63 -46.54
CA ASP A 7 -20.11 1.34 -45.62
C ASP A 7 -19.70 0.48 -44.40
N THR A 8 -20.55 -0.47 -44.00
CA THR A 8 -20.28 -1.40 -42.89
C THR A 8 -19.28 -2.49 -43.25
N TYR A 9 -19.23 -2.92 -44.51
CA TYR A 9 -18.23 -3.90 -44.99
C TYR A 9 -16.86 -3.26 -45.21
N HIS A 10 -16.80 -2.02 -45.69
CA HIS A 10 -15.52 -1.33 -45.91
C HIS A 10 -14.78 -1.01 -44.60
N SER A 11 -15.50 -0.63 -43.55
CA SER A 11 -14.95 -0.34 -42.22
C SER A 11 -14.45 -1.61 -41.51
N ALA A 12 -15.18 -2.73 -41.61
CA ALA A 12 -14.76 -4.02 -41.07
C ALA A 12 -13.48 -4.59 -41.75
N SER A 13 -13.34 -4.38 -43.06
CA SER A 13 -12.14 -4.78 -43.81
C SER A 13 -10.91 -3.93 -43.47
N ILE A 14 -11.07 -2.61 -43.26
CA ILE A 14 -9.95 -1.74 -42.88
C ILE A 14 -9.45 -2.09 -41.48
N VAL A 15 -10.33 -2.32 -40.51
CA VAL A 15 -9.93 -2.72 -39.15
C VAL A 15 -9.23 -4.08 -39.17
N SER A 16 -9.72 -5.04 -39.95
CA SER A 16 -9.08 -6.36 -40.11
C SER A 16 -7.70 -6.27 -40.77
N ILE A 17 -7.55 -5.43 -41.79
CA ILE A 17 -6.25 -5.15 -42.42
C ILE A 17 -5.32 -4.45 -41.44
N PHE A 18 -5.81 -3.50 -40.63
CA PHE A 18 -5.01 -2.80 -39.64
C PHE A 18 -4.54 -3.75 -38.54
N ILE A 19 -5.42 -4.62 -38.02
CA ILE A 19 -5.08 -5.67 -37.06
C ILE A 19 -4.06 -6.64 -37.66
N PHE A 20 -4.25 -7.05 -38.91
CA PHE A 20 -3.31 -7.92 -39.61
C PHE A 20 -1.94 -7.25 -39.79
N VAL A 21 -1.89 -6.00 -40.24
CA VAL A 21 -0.65 -5.22 -40.39
C VAL A 21 0.03 -5.01 -39.05
N PHE A 22 -0.71 -4.69 -37.99
CA PHE A 22 -0.17 -4.54 -36.63
C PHE A 22 0.37 -5.87 -36.10
N TYR A 23 -0.33 -6.97 -36.37
CA TYR A 23 0.10 -8.32 -36.02
C TYR A 23 1.37 -8.72 -36.77
N GLN A 24 1.45 -8.46 -38.08
CA GLN A 24 2.67 -8.69 -38.87
C GLN A 24 3.82 -7.78 -38.44
N ALA A 25 3.55 -6.50 -38.13
CA ALA A 25 4.53 -5.54 -37.62
C ALA A 25 5.04 -5.92 -36.22
N SER A 26 4.21 -6.54 -35.39
CA SER A 26 4.64 -7.09 -34.10
C SER A 26 5.55 -8.31 -34.26
N LYS A 27 5.41 -9.07 -35.36
CA LYS A 27 6.24 -10.26 -35.66
C LYS A 27 7.53 -9.96 -36.42
N CYS A 28 7.69 -8.79 -37.03
CA CYS A 28 8.86 -8.47 -37.86
C CYS A 28 10.07 -7.93 -37.07
N GLY A 29 10.08 -8.03 -35.74
CA GLY A 29 11.19 -7.59 -34.88
C GLY A 29 11.39 -6.07 -34.81
N ILE A 30 10.63 -5.28 -35.59
CA ILE A 30 10.68 -3.81 -35.57
C ILE A 30 10.24 -3.29 -34.21
N VAL A 31 9.18 -3.85 -33.62
CA VAL A 31 8.72 -3.45 -32.28
C VAL A 31 9.80 -3.69 -31.23
N GLU A 32 10.48 -4.84 -31.27
CA GLU A 32 11.60 -5.15 -30.36
C GLU A 32 12.80 -4.22 -30.60
N SER A 33 13.09 -3.89 -31.86
CA SER A 33 14.14 -2.94 -32.24
C SER A 33 13.84 -1.52 -31.75
N VAL A 34 12.59 -1.07 -31.86
CA VAL A 34 12.15 0.23 -31.34
C VAL A 34 12.19 0.24 -29.81
N LEU A 35 11.68 -0.80 -29.16
CA LEU A 35 11.71 -0.91 -27.69
C LEU A 35 13.15 -0.96 -27.15
N SER A 36 14.04 -1.71 -27.81
CA SER A 36 15.46 -1.75 -27.43
C SER A 36 16.15 -0.39 -27.66
N TRP A 37 15.85 0.31 -28.75
CA TRP A 37 16.35 1.66 -29.00
C TRP A 37 15.84 2.67 -27.95
N VAL A 38 14.55 2.62 -27.60
CA VAL A 38 13.97 3.47 -26.54
C VAL A 38 14.64 3.19 -25.19
N ARG A 39 14.83 1.91 -24.83
CA ARG A 39 15.56 1.51 -23.61
C ARG A 39 17.00 2.00 -23.63
N PHE A 40 17.69 1.86 -24.75
CA PHE A 40 19.06 2.36 -24.93
C PHE A 40 19.13 3.88 -24.73
N LYS A 41 18.22 4.65 -25.33
CA LYS A 41 18.16 6.11 -25.17
C LYS A 41 17.86 6.54 -23.73
N ALA A 42 16.97 5.84 -23.05
CA ALA A 42 16.69 6.09 -21.64
C ALA A 42 17.92 5.81 -20.77
N MET A 43 18.58 4.67 -20.99
CA MET A 43 19.80 4.26 -20.31
C MET A 43 20.95 5.25 -20.54
N GLU A 44 21.10 5.76 -21.77
CA GLU A 44 22.07 6.81 -22.13
C GLU A 44 21.82 8.10 -21.33
N LYS A 45 20.55 8.49 -21.12
CA LYS A 45 20.20 9.67 -20.31
C LYS A 45 20.50 9.45 -18.82
N MET A 46 20.19 8.28 -18.28
CA MET A 46 20.46 7.95 -16.87
C MET A 46 21.97 7.87 -16.60
N ASP A 47 22.73 7.26 -17.51
CA ASP A 47 24.19 7.13 -17.41
C ASP A 47 24.91 8.49 -17.37
N LYS A 48 24.35 9.53 -18.01
CA LYS A 48 24.89 10.91 -17.92
C LYS A 48 24.82 11.49 -16.51
N GLN A 49 23.98 10.96 -15.62
CA GLN A 49 23.91 11.36 -14.21
C GLN A 49 24.89 10.59 -13.32
N CYS A 50 25.47 9.50 -13.81
CA CYS A 50 26.50 8.72 -13.13
C CYS A 50 27.87 9.43 -13.22
N HIS A 51 28.74 9.15 -12.26
CA HIS A 51 30.13 9.56 -12.36
C HIS A 51 30.87 8.67 -13.35
N LYS A 52 31.61 9.29 -14.28
CA LYS A 52 32.42 8.58 -15.29
C LYS A 52 33.62 7.84 -14.67
N SER A 53 34.07 8.27 -13.49
CA SER A 53 35.18 7.66 -12.78
C SER A 53 34.89 7.57 -11.29
N LYS A 54 35.59 6.63 -10.63
CA LYS A 54 35.52 6.40 -9.20
C LYS A 54 36.13 7.58 -8.44
N HIS A 55 35.30 8.30 -7.69
CA HIS A 55 35.75 9.39 -6.82
C HIS A 55 36.02 8.89 -5.40
N VAL A 56 37.12 9.35 -4.81
CA VAL A 56 37.49 9.01 -3.43
C VAL A 56 36.50 9.61 -2.43
N ARG A 57 36.13 10.89 -2.58
CA ARG A 57 35.15 11.55 -1.71
C ARG A 57 33.97 12.09 -2.50
N LEU A 58 32.78 11.95 -1.95
CA LEU A 58 31.55 12.49 -2.52
C LEU A 58 31.19 13.83 -1.88
N LYS A 59 30.60 14.73 -2.68
CA LYS A 59 30.06 16.02 -2.23
C LYS A 59 28.55 16.03 -2.48
N GLY A 60 27.79 16.74 -1.64
CA GLY A 60 26.34 16.95 -1.84
C GLY A 60 25.42 15.86 -1.30
N ILE A 61 25.93 14.91 -0.51
CA ILE A 61 25.12 13.88 0.18
C ILE A 61 25.41 13.99 1.70
N PRO A 62 24.80 14.94 2.41
CA PRO A 62 25.16 15.24 3.80
C PRO A 62 24.83 14.13 4.80
N LYS A 63 23.86 13.26 4.47
CA LYS A 63 23.46 12.13 5.32
C LYS A 63 24.38 10.91 5.20
N LEU A 64 25.36 10.90 4.30
CA LEU A 64 26.32 9.82 4.14
C LEU A 64 27.45 9.96 5.18
N ASP A 65 27.60 8.96 6.04
CA ASP A 65 28.85 8.74 6.78
C ASP A 65 29.71 7.79 5.94
N ASP A 66 30.58 8.35 5.10
CA ASP A 66 31.36 7.60 4.11
C ASP A 66 32.52 6.86 4.79
N ALA A 67 32.81 5.64 4.37
CA ALA A 67 33.98 4.90 4.87
C ALA A 67 35.27 5.59 4.39
N ASN A 68 36.31 5.66 5.24
CA ASN A 68 37.54 6.37 4.88
C ASN A 68 38.23 5.76 3.64
N ASN A 69 38.11 4.45 3.43
CA ASN A 69 38.67 3.74 2.29
C ASN A 69 37.72 3.66 1.09
N ALA A 70 36.47 4.14 1.19
CA ALA A 70 35.53 4.10 0.07
C ALA A 70 36.07 4.89 -1.13
N GLY A 71 35.91 4.34 -2.32
CA GLY A 71 36.44 4.97 -3.54
C GLY A 71 37.98 4.92 -3.70
N THR A 72 38.72 4.33 -2.76
CA THR A 72 40.18 4.12 -2.88
C THR A 72 40.51 2.76 -3.52
N LYS A 73 41.79 2.36 -3.51
CA LYS A 73 42.23 1.00 -3.89
C LYS A 73 41.65 -0.10 -2.98
N ASN A 74 41.29 0.25 -1.75
CA ASN A 74 40.73 -0.68 -0.75
C ASN A 74 39.19 -0.68 -0.75
N SER A 75 38.54 -0.20 -1.82
CA SER A 75 37.08 -0.14 -1.87
C SER A 75 36.40 -1.51 -1.80
N SER A 76 37.07 -2.57 -2.26
CA SER A 76 36.55 -3.93 -2.27
C SER A 76 36.35 -4.50 -0.86
N SER A 77 37.10 -4.02 0.13
CA SER A 77 36.90 -4.38 1.55
C SER A 77 35.87 -3.48 2.25
N CYS A 78 35.38 -2.42 1.59
CA CYS A 78 34.41 -1.51 2.18
C CYS A 78 32.99 -2.06 2.07
N THR A 79 32.20 -1.90 3.13
CA THR A 79 30.78 -2.25 3.21
C THR A 79 29.95 -1.00 3.45
N LEU A 80 28.93 -0.77 2.64
CA LEU A 80 27.95 0.29 2.87
C LEU A 80 26.77 -0.28 3.63
N ILE A 81 26.51 0.22 4.84
CA ILE A 81 25.34 -0.13 5.65
C ILE A 81 24.18 0.78 5.23
N LEU A 82 23.13 0.20 4.66
CA LEU A 82 21.87 0.88 4.36
C LEU A 82 20.92 0.69 5.52
N THR A 83 20.48 1.79 6.12
CA THR A 83 19.67 1.78 7.35
C THR A 83 18.25 2.25 7.10
N GLU A 84 17.27 1.65 7.77
CA GLU A 84 15.88 2.11 7.74
C GLU A 84 15.70 3.36 8.63
N GLY A 85 15.74 4.54 8.00
CA GLY A 85 15.58 5.80 8.71
C GLY A 85 16.80 6.25 9.51
N ASP A 86 16.68 7.45 10.10
CA ASP A 86 17.78 8.07 10.86
C ASP A 86 18.00 7.38 12.23
N SER A 87 16.98 6.72 12.79
CA SER A 87 17.07 5.97 14.05
C SER A 87 18.02 4.77 13.92
N ALA A 88 17.86 3.96 12.88
CA ALA A 88 18.73 2.83 12.59
C ALA A 88 20.15 3.29 12.25
N LYS A 89 20.30 4.43 11.56
CA LYS A 89 21.61 5.06 11.32
C LYS A 89 22.35 5.35 12.63
N SER A 90 21.70 5.92 13.64
CA SER A 90 22.34 6.18 14.94
C SER A 90 22.87 4.89 15.59
N LEU A 91 22.12 3.79 15.49
CA LEU A 91 22.54 2.48 15.98
C LEU A 91 23.78 1.96 15.21
N ALA A 92 23.76 2.06 13.89
CA ALA A 92 24.90 1.67 13.04
C ALA A 92 26.16 2.49 13.35
N VAL A 93 26.02 3.82 13.50
CA VAL A 93 27.14 4.71 13.86
C VAL A 93 27.72 4.38 15.24
N ALA A 94 26.89 3.99 16.21
CA ALA A 94 27.37 3.49 17.50
C ALA A 94 28.18 2.19 17.35
N GLY A 95 27.73 1.29 16.47
CA GLY A 95 28.43 0.05 16.10
C GLY A 95 29.78 0.30 15.40
N LEU A 96 29.90 1.36 14.60
CA LEU A 96 31.17 1.77 13.98
C LEU A 96 32.26 2.09 15.01
N GLY A 97 31.90 2.40 16.26
CA GLY A 97 32.86 2.54 17.35
C GLY A 97 33.63 1.26 17.69
N VAL A 98 33.14 0.10 17.22
CA VAL A 98 33.78 -1.22 17.40
C VAL A 98 34.53 -1.65 16.14
N VAL A 99 33.85 -1.61 14.99
CA VAL A 99 34.41 -2.14 13.72
C VAL A 99 35.27 -1.12 12.96
N GLY A 100 35.31 0.13 13.42
CA GLY A 100 36.03 1.22 12.78
C GLY A 100 35.28 1.87 11.61
N ARG A 101 35.76 3.04 11.17
CA ARG A 101 35.20 3.83 10.07
C ARG A 101 35.91 3.65 8.73
N ASP A 102 36.98 2.86 8.71
CA ASP A 102 37.80 2.72 7.51
C ASP A 102 37.09 1.95 6.41
N ASN A 103 36.44 0.84 6.78
CA ASN A 103 35.82 -0.10 5.86
C ASN A 103 34.28 -0.16 5.97
N TYR A 104 33.66 0.70 6.76
CA TYR A 104 32.21 0.74 6.94
C TYR A 104 31.67 2.16 6.78
N GLY A 105 30.75 2.32 5.83
CA GLY A 105 29.98 3.54 5.64
C GLY A 105 28.52 3.32 6.02
N VAL A 106 27.78 4.39 6.31
CA VAL A 106 26.36 4.32 6.69
C VAL A 106 25.56 5.35 5.89
N PHE A 107 24.43 4.90 5.33
CA PHE A 107 23.48 5.77 4.65
C PHE A 107 22.04 5.43 5.06
N PRO A 108 21.23 6.40 5.52
CA PRO A 108 19.83 6.17 5.89
C PRO A 108 18.92 6.30 4.68
N LEU A 109 18.05 5.30 4.50
CA LEU A 109 16.91 5.37 3.60
C LEU A 109 15.81 6.21 4.25
N ARG A 110 15.10 6.99 3.45
CA ARG A 110 13.99 7.84 3.88
C ARG A 110 12.71 7.05 4.15
N GLY A 111 12.59 5.85 3.59
CA GLY A 111 11.44 4.97 3.71
C GLY A 111 11.52 3.82 2.70
N LYS A 112 10.36 3.39 2.21
CA LYS A 112 10.26 2.35 1.16
C LYS A 112 10.93 2.83 -0.13
N LEU A 113 11.93 2.09 -0.58
CA LEU A 113 12.65 2.38 -1.81
C LEU A 113 11.72 2.25 -3.03
N LEU A 114 11.92 3.07 -4.07
CA LEU A 114 11.13 3.01 -5.29
C LEU A 114 11.29 1.63 -5.97
N ASN A 115 10.17 1.00 -6.36
CA ASN A 115 10.21 -0.19 -7.22
C ASN A 115 10.66 0.21 -8.64
N VAL A 116 11.96 0.13 -8.90
CA VAL A 116 12.57 0.52 -10.18
C VAL A 116 12.16 -0.33 -11.37
N ARG A 117 11.60 -1.52 -11.15
CA ARG A 117 11.11 -2.40 -12.23
C ARG A 117 9.83 -1.86 -12.87
N GLU A 118 9.03 -1.13 -12.11
CA GLU A 118 7.75 -0.58 -12.52
C GLU A 118 7.80 0.93 -12.80
N ALA A 119 8.83 1.61 -12.30
CA ALA A 119 9.01 3.04 -12.48
C ALA A 119 9.44 3.41 -13.90
N SER A 120 8.88 4.50 -14.42
CA SER A 120 9.37 5.12 -15.66
C SER A 120 10.79 5.66 -15.48
N SER A 121 11.56 5.76 -16.56
CA SER A 121 12.91 6.34 -16.51
C SER A 121 12.92 7.77 -15.94
N LYS A 122 11.84 8.54 -16.18
CA LYS A 122 11.68 9.87 -15.58
C LYS A 122 11.58 9.79 -14.05
N GLN A 123 10.73 8.92 -13.52
CA GLN A 123 10.59 8.72 -12.07
C GLN A 123 11.90 8.28 -11.42
N ILE A 124 12.66 7.40 -12.07
CA ILE A 124 13.98 6.96 -11.57
C ILE A 124 14.96 8.14 -11.54
N MET A 125 15.04 8.92 -12.61
CA MET A 125 15.93 10.08 -12.71
C MET A 125 15.59 11.21 -11.73
N GLU A 126 14.31 11.40 -11.41
CA GLU A 126 13.84 12.41 -10.45
C GLU A 126 13.95 11.91 -8.99
N ASN A 127 14.14 10.60 -8.78
CA ASN A 127 14.25 10.04 -7.44
C ASN A 127 15.63 10.32 -6.83
N ALA A 128 15.65 11.26 -5.88
CA ALA A 128 16.88 11.68 -5.19
C ALA A 128 17.59 10.55 -4.41
N GLU A 129 16.84 9.57 -3.90
CA GLU A 129 17.39 8.48 -3.10
C GLU A 129 18.11 7.44 -3.97
N ILE A 130 17.48 7.02 -5.08
CA ILE A 130 18.12 6.15 -6.08
C ILE A 130 19.39 6.81 -6.61
N ASN A 131 19.32 8.09 -6.97
CA ASN A 131 20.48 8.85 -7.45
C ASN A 131 21.59 8.96 -6.40
N ALA A 132 21.25 9.08 -5.12
CA ALA A 132 22.23 9.06 -4.04
C ALA A 132 22.91 7.68 -3.95
N LEU A 133 22.16 6.58 -3.95
CA LEU A 133 22.70 5.22 -3.88
C LEU A 133 23.64 4.91 -5.06
N VAL A 134 23.23 5.27 -6.28
CA VAL A 134 24.05 5.12 -7.49
C VAL A 134 25.40 5.84 -7.31
N LYS A 135 25.38 7.08 -6.82
CA LYS A 135 26.60 7.88 -6.57
C LYS A 135 27.45 7.30 -5.43
N ILE A 136 26.83 6.89 -4.32
CA ILE A 136 27.52 6.35 -3.14
C ILE A 136 28.28 5.08 -3.49
N LEU A 137 27.64 4.17 -4.22
CA LEU A 137 28.19 2.88 -4.62
C LEU A 137 29.14 2.98 -5.84
N GLY A 138 29.09 4.08 -6.59
CA GLY A 138 29.84 4.22 -7.85
C GLY A 138 29.27 3.38 -8.99
N LEU A 139 27.94 3.21 -9.00
CA LEU A 139 27.24 2.41 -10.00
C LEU A 139 27.11 3.16 -11.33
N GLN A 140 27.23 2.41 -12.42
CA GLN A 140 27.09 2.91 -13.79
C GLN A 140 26.07 2.05 -14.52
N TYR A 141 25.04 2.65 -15.11
CA TYR A 141 23.98 1.89 -15.77
C TYR A 141 24.53 1.07 -16.95
N LYS A 142 25.50 1.60 -17.72
CA LYS A 142 26.10 0.86 -18.85
C LYS A 142 27.03 -0.29 -18.44
N ASN A 143 27.54 -0.30 -17.21
CA ASN A 143 28.44 -1.35 -16.76
C ASN A 143 27.62 -2.54 -16.24
N LYS A 144 27.83 -3.73 -16.81
CA LYS A 144 27.11 -4.95 -16.42
C LYS A 144 27.73 -5.69 -15.24
N TYR A 145 28.93 -5.30 -14.82
CA TYR A 145 29.66 -5.91 -13.71
C TYR A 145 29.84 -7.44 -13.85
N GLU A 146 30.26 -7.91 -15.02
CA GLU A 146 30.41 -9.35 -15.32
C GLU A 146 31.73 -9.94 -14.81
N SER A 147 32.78 -9.12 -14.71
CA SER A 147 34.13 -9.57 -14.35
C SER A 147 34.57 -9.04 -12.98
N PRO A 148 35.45 -9.75 -12.25
CA PRO A 148 36.03 -9.25 -11.01
C PRO A 148 36.72 -7.88 -11.15
N ASP A 149 37.26 -7.57 -12.32
CA ASP A 149 37.90 -6.27 -12.58
C ASP A 149 36.89 -5.14 -12.65
N SER A 150 35.71 -5.36 -13.25
CA SER A 150 34.63 -4.37 -13.29
C SER A 150 34.07 -4.03 -11.91
N LEU A 151 34.20 -4.92 -10.92
CA LEU A 151 33.83 -4.64 -9.53
C LEU A 151 34.76 -3.61 -8.86
N ARG A 152 35.98 -3.40 -9.38
CA ARG A 152 36.94 -2.43 -8.82
C ARG A 152 36.48 -0.98 -9.01
N ASP A 153 35.59 -0.75 -9.97
CA ASP A 153 35.00 0.57 -10.24
C ASP A 153 34.04 1.01 -9.13
N LEU A 154 33.51 0.05 -8.36
CA LEU A 154 32.63 0.32 -7.22
C LEU A 154 33.39 0.99 -6.07
N ARG A 155 32.70 1.91 -5.40
CA ARG A 155 33.21 2.58 -4.18
C ARG A 155 33.12 1.69 -2.93
N TYR A 156 32.23 0.69 -2.96
CA TYR A 156 32.01 -0.29 -1.90
C TYR A 156 31.93 -1.69 -2.52
N GLY A 157 32.58 -2.68 -1.89
CA GLY A 157 32.54 -4.07 -2.33
C GLY A 157 31.30 -4.82 -1.85
N LYS A 158 30.68 -4.37 -0.75
CA LYS A 158 29.48 -4.96 -0.16
C LYS A 158 28.43 -3.91 0.20
N ILE A 159 27.18 -4.34 0.20
CA ILE A 159 26.01 -3.62 0.71
C ILE A 159 25.46 -4.44 1.87
N MET A 160 25.34 -3.84 3.05
CA MET A 160 24.75 -4.49 4.22
C MET A 160 23.42 -3.80 4.55
N ILE A 161 22.32 -4.54 4.47
CA ILE A 161 20.99 -4.01 4.75
C ILE A 161 20.70 -4.14 6.25
N MET A 162 20.33 -3.05 6.90
CA MET A 162 20.03 -3.00 8.33
C MET A 162 18.66 -2.34 8.55
N THR A 163 17.64 -3.18 8.64
CA THR A 163 16.23 -2.77 8.81
C THR A 163 15.71 -3.24 10.16
N ASP A 164 14.55 -2.71 10.54
CA ASP A 164 13.79 -3.24 11.66
C ASP A 164 13.47 -4.74 11.41
N GLN A 165 13.39 -5.53 12.48
CA GLN A 165 13.06 -6.96 12.41
C GLN A 165 11.54 -7.14 12.42
N ASP A 166 10.90 -6.39 11.54
CA ASP A 166 9.50 -6.48 11.23
C ASP A 166 9.31 -6.72 9.73
N GLN A 167 8.05 -6.91 9.34
CA GLN A 167 7.74 -7.24 7.96
C GLN A 167 7.94 -6.05 7.00
N ASP A 168 7.80 -4.81 7.46
CA ASP A 168 8.05 -3.63 6.63
C ASP A 168 9.56 -3.50 6.32
N GLY A 169 10.43 -3.85 7.28
CA GLY A 169 11.86 -4.04 7.09
C GLY A 169 12.17 -5.11 6.04
N SER A 170 11.52 -6.27 6.10
CA SER A 170 11.65 -7.32 5.07
C SER A 170 11.26 -6.81 3.67
N HIS A 171 10.24 -5.96 3.55
CA HIS A 171 9.90 -5.34 2.27
C HIS A 171 10.98 -4.38 1.78
N ILE A 172 11.58 -3.57 2.67
CA ILE A 172 12.70 -2.69 2.32
C ILE A 172 13.90 -3.52 1.82
N LYS A 173 14.25 -4.63 2.49
CA LYS A 173 15.27 -5.56 2.02
C LYS A 173 14.96 -6.03 0.60
N GLY A 174 13.73 -6.49 0.36
CA GLY A 174 13.28 -6.95 -0.96
C GLY A 174 13.37 -5.87 -2.04
N LEU A 175 13.01 -4.61 -1.73
CA LEU A 175 13.12 -3.50 -2.67
C LEU A 175 14.57 -3.14 -3.01
N ILE A 176 15.51 -3.21 -2.05
CA ILE A 176 16.94 -3.03 -2.30
C ILE A 176 17.47 -4.16 -3.18
N ILE A 177 17.11 -5.41 -2.88
CA ILE A 177 17.47 -6.59 -3.69
C ILE A 177 16.93 -6.43 -5.12
N ASN A 178 15.67 -6.01 -5.28
CA ASN A 178 15.07 -5.76 -6.59
C ASN A 178 15.74 -4.59 -7.32
N PHE A 179 16.14 -3.53 -6.61
CA PHE A 179 16.90 -2.41 -7.19
C PHE A 179 18.22 -2.88 -7.81
N VAL A 180 18.97 -3.71 -7.08
CA VAL A 180 20.22 -4.29 -7.60
C VAL A 180 19.94 -5.30 -8.72
N HIS A 181 18.97 -6.19 -8.54
CA HIS A 181 18.60 -7.23 -9.52
C HIS A 181 18.14 -6.64 -10.85
N ASN A 182 17.29 -5.61 -10.84
CA ASN A 182 16.73 -5.02 -12.05
C ASN A 182 17.77 -4.30 -12.88
N ASN A 183 18.71 -3.60 -12.23
CA ASN A 183 19.68 -2.75 -12.90
C ASN A 183 21.01 -3.47 -13.18
N TRP A 184 21.47 -4.32 -12.24
CA TRP A 184 22.77 -4.98 -12.28
C TRP A 184 22.71 -6.41 -11.69
N PRO A 185 22.04 -7.37 -12.36
CA PRO A 185 21.81 -8.72 -11.82
C PRO A 185 23.10 -9.48 -11.48
N ASN A 186 24.19 -9.25 -12.23
CA ASN A 186 25.49 -9.89 -11.96
C ASN A 186 26.06 -9.52 -10.59
N LEU A 187 25.71 -8.36 -10.03
CA LEU A 187 26.14 -7.99 -8.68
C LEU A 187 25.58 -8.95 -7.62
N LEU A 188 24.34 -9.44 -7.79
CA LEU A 188 23.78 -10.45 -6.88
C LEU A 188 24.53 -11.78 -6.99
N ARG A 189 24.97 -12.16 -8.19
CA ARG A 189 25.80 -13.36 -8.43
C ARG A 189 27.17 -13.27 -7.76
N HIS A 190 27.70 -12.05 -7.62
CA HIS A 190 28.91 -11.77 -6.84
C HIS A 190 28.66 -11.69 -5.31
N ASN A 191 27.45 -11.99 -4.86
CA ASN A 191 27.04 -12.00 -3.45
C ASN A 191 27.38 -10.69 -2.74
N ILE A 192 27.15 -9.54 -3.39
CA ILE A 192 27.51 -8.24 -2.80
C ILE A 192 26.58 -7.82 -1.66
N VAL A 193 25.39 -8.43 -1.56
CA VAL A 193 24.37 -8.08 -0.58
C VAL A 193 24.50 -8.95 0.66
N GLU A 194 24.55 -8.29 1.80
CA GLU A 194 24.51 -8.87 3.14
C GLU A 194 23.36 -8.19 3.90
N GLU A 195 22.95 -8.77 5.02
CA GLU A 195 22.07 -8.11 5.98
C GLU A 195 22.63 -8.21 7.40
N PHE A 196 22.21 -7.25 8.20
CA PHE A 196 22.49 -7.18 9.63
C PHE A 196 21.19 -7.44 10.38
N ILE A 197 21.11 -8.57 11.09
CA ILE A 197 19.95 -8.95 11.89
C ILE A 197 20.15 -8.58 13.36
N THR A 198 19.08 -8.28 14.08
CA THR A 198 19.08 -8.07 15.54
C THR A 198 18.07 -9.02 16.20
N PRO A 199 18.16 -9.28 17.51
CA PRO A 199 17.18 -10.10 18.20
C PRO A 199 15.80 -9.43 18.17
N ILE A 200 14.74 -10.19 17.89
CA ILE A 200 13.34 -9.73 17.93
C ILE A 200 12.77 -9.79 19.35
N VAL A 201 13.23 -10.75 20.15
CA VAL A 201 12.85 -10.91 21.57
C VAL A 201 14.09 -11.17 22.40
N LYS A 202 14.15 -10.56 23.58
CA LYS A 202 15.12 -10.91 24.62
C LYS A 202 14.39 -11.24 25.91
N VAL A 203 14.79 -12.34 26.55
CA VAL A 203 14.29 -12.73 27.86
C VAL A 203 15.37 -12.58 28.93
N PHE A 204 14.97 -12.12 30.11
CA PHE A 204 15.88 -11.81 31.21
C PHE A 204 15.48 -12.56 32.48
N LYS A 205 16.46 -13.17 33.15
CA LYS A 205 16.32 -13.75 34.49
C LYS A 205 17.58 -13.47 35.32
N GLY A 206 17.49 -12.50 36.20
CA GLY A 206 18.65 -11.98 36.94
C GLY A 206 19.69 -11.42 35.97
N LYS A 207 20.88 -12.03 35.93
CA LYS A 207 21.98 -11.66 35.00
C LYS A 207 21.96 -12.44 33.68
N HIS A 208 21.10 -13.46 33.54
CA HIS A 208 20.99 -14.24 32.31
C HIS A 208 20.11 -13.50 31.31
N GLU A 209 20.61 -13.37 30.09
CA GLU A 209 19.93 -12.81 28.93
C GLU A 209 19.98 -13.84 27.80
N LEU A 210 18.82 -14.14 27.21
CA LEU A 210 18.73 -15.02 26.04
C LEU A 210 18.05 -14.23 24.89
N PRO A 211 18.77 -14.01 23.77
CA PRO A 211 18.21 -13.40 22.58
C PRO A 211 17.59 -14.45 21.64
N PHE A 212 16.45 -14.11 21.04
CA PHE A 212 15.78 -14.85 19.98
C PHE A 212 15.66 -13.98 18.74
N TYR A 213 15.87 -14.56 17.56
CA TYR A 213 15.92 -13.84 16.29
C TYR A 213 14.71 -14.11 15.40
N SER A 214 13.81 -14.97 15.84
CA SER A 214 12.49 -15.16 15.24
C SER A 214 11.44 -15.42 16.34
N LEU A 215 10.17 -15.07 16.06
CA LEU A 215 9.07 -15.36 16.99
C LEU A 215 8.85 -16.87 17.17
N PRO A 216 8.88 -17.72 16.11
CA PRO A 216 8.76 -19.16 16.29
C PRO A 216 9.83 -19.77 17.20
N GLU A 217 11.09 -19.32 17.10
CA GLU A 217 12.18 -19.75 18.01
C GLU A 217 11.87 -19.39 19.48
N PHE A 218 11.31 -18.20 19.72
CA PHE A 218 10.88 -17.78 21.06
C PHE A 218 9.70 -18.63 21.58
N GLU A 219 8.70 -18.91 20.73
CA GLU A 219 7.55 -19.75 21.07
C GLU A 219 7.96 -21.21 21.39
N GLU A 220 8.90 -21.77 20.63
CA GLU A 220 9.48 -23.08 20.92
C GLU A 220 10.20 -23.10 22.27
N TRP A 221 10.93 -22.03 22.61
CA TRP A 221 11.54 -21.86 23.92
C TRP A 221 10.49 -21.78 25.05
N GLN A 222 9.39 -21.04 24.84
CA GLN A 222 8.30 -20.96 25.81
C GLN A 222 7.65 -22.34 26.04
N LYS A 223 7.42 -23.11 24.98
CA LYS A 223 6.86 -24.47 25.06
C LYS A 223 7.79 -25.45 25.79
N SER A 224 9.10 -25.32 25.59
CA SER A 224 10.11 -26.20 26.19
C SER A 224 10.55 -25.78 27.60
N THR A 225 10.23 -24.57 28.06
CA THR A 225 10.67 -24.02 29.35
C THR A 225 9.49 -23.81 30.31
N PRO A 226 9.20 -24.74 31.25
CA PRO A 226 8.00 -24.67 32.10
C PRO A 226 7.85 -23.37 32.91
N ASN A 227 8.96 -22.78 33.36
CA ASN A 227 8.97 -21.56 34.17
C ASN A 227 9.19 -20.28 33.34
N TRP A 228 8.92 -20.29 32.04
CA TRP A 228 9.13 -19.14 31.14
C TRP A 228 8.42 -17.88 31.65
N HIS A 229 7.25 -18.03 32.29
CA HIS A 229 6.46 -16.94 32.86
C HIS A 229 7.18 -16.18 34.01
N THR A 230 8.27 -16.73 34.55
CA THR A 230 9.13 -16.05 35.56
C THR A 230 10.18 -15.14 34.93
N TRP A 231 10.36 -15.20 33.61
CA TRP A 231 11.32 -14.38 32.88
C TRP A 231 10.68 -13.06 32.48
N ARG A 232 11.46 -11.98 32.54
CA ARG A 232 11.04 -10.70 31.95
C ARG A 232 11.26 -10.78 30.44
N VAL A 233 10.20 -10.63 29.65
CA VAL A 233 10.25 -10.62 28.19
C VAL A 233 10.28 -9.17 27.70
N LYS A 234 11.14 -8.86 26.73
CA LYS A 234 11.16 -7.57 26.03
C LYS A 234 11.23 -7.80 24.53
N TYR A 235 10.33 -7.15 23.79
CA TYR A 235 10.29 -7.18 22.33
C TYR A 235 11.11 -6.03 21.76
N TYR A 236 11.80 -6.29 20.65
CA TYR A 236 12.72 -5.39 19.96
C TYR A 236 12.27 -5.23 18.50
N LYS A 237 11.02 -4.78 18.30
CA LYS A 237 10.41 -4.65 16.97
C LYS A 237 11.17 -3.64 16.10
N GLY A 238 11.52 -2.48 16.65
CA GLY A 238 12.32 -1.46 15.96
C GLY A 238 13.78 -1.38 16.44
N LEU A 239 14.72 -1.08 15.54
CA LEU A 239 16.15 -0.94 15.82
C LEU A 239 16.43 0.15 16.86
N GLY A 240 15.60 1.21 16.90
CA GLY A 240 15.68 2.27 17.90
C GLY A 240 15.45 1.81 19.35
N THR A 241 14.93 0.59 19.56
CA THR A 241 14.73 0.00 20.89
C THR A 241 16.05 -0.45 21.53
N SER A 242 17.04 -0.77 20.70
CA SER A 242 18.37 -1.20 21.15
C SER A 242 19.20 0.00 21.61
N THR A 243 19.88 -0.17 22.73
CA THR A 243 20.79 0.85 23.26
C THR A 243 22.11 0.89 22.49
N GLY A 244 22.86 2.00 22.59
CA GLY A 244 24.21 2.09 22.02
C GLY A 244 25.20 1.07 22.62
N LYS A 245 24.93 0.53 23.82
CA LYS A 245 25.71 -0.57 24.40
C LYS A 245 25.43 -1.88 23.65
N GLU A 246 24.16 -2.22 23.49
CA GLU A 246 23.75 -3.40 22.72
C GLU A 246 24.24 -3.33 21.26
N ALA A 247 24.22 -2.14 20.65
CA ALA A 247 24.80 -1.91 19.33
C ALA A 247 26.26 -2.36 19.26
N ARG A 248 27.08 -1.96 20.24
CA ARG A 248 28.50 -2.36 20.29
C ARG A 248 28.65 -3.85 20.52
N GLU A 249 27.79 -4.47 21.31
CA GLU A 249 27.78 -5.93 21.49
C GLU A 249 27.47 -6.66 20.17
N TYR A 250 26.44 -6.22 19.44
CA TYR A 250 26.06 -6.81 18.15
C TYR A 250 27.18 -6.70 17.11
N PHE A 251 27.84 -5.53 17.03
CA PHE A 251 28.94 -5.31 16.10
C PHE A 251 30.23 -6.03 16.53
N SER A 252 30.37 -6.37 17.81
CA SER A 252 31.46 -7.21 18.32
C SER A 252 31.28 -8.68 17.93
N ASP A 253 30.03 -9.17 17.88
CA ASP A 253 29.66 -10.50 17.36
C ASP A 253 29.11 -10.43 15.92
N MET A 254 29.89 -9.83 15.03
CA MET A 254 29.51 -9.68 13.62
C MET A 254 29.24 -11.03 12.94
N THR A 255 29.82 -12.14 13.42
CA THR A 255 29.59 -13.49 12.88
C THR A 255 28.15 -13.96 13.10
N ARG A 256 27.50 -13.62 14.22
CA ARG A 256 26.09 -13.96 14.48
C ARG A 256 25.13 -13.03 13.76
N HIS A 257 25.47 -11.74 13.70
CA HIS A 257 24.59 -10.68 13.23
C HIS A 257 24.62 -10.46 11.71
N ARG A 258 25.68 -10.90 11.03
CA ARG A 258 25.80 -10.81 9.58
C ARG A 258 25.28 -12.07 8.90
N ILE A 259 24.26 -11.91 8.07
CA ILE A 259 23.77 -12.96 7.17
C ILE A 259 24.10 -12.57 5.74
N ARG A 260 24.70 -13.49 4.98
CA ARG A 260 25.04 -13.25 3.57
C ARG A 260 23.93 -13.73 2.66
N PHE A 261 23.57 -12.93 1.66
CA PHE A 261 22.75 -13.47 0.57
C PHE A 261 23.62 -14.25 -0.39
N ARG A 262 23.21 -15.49 -0.69
CA ARG A 262 23.90 -16.36 -1.65
C ARG A 262 23.02 -16.59 -2.86
N TYR A 263 23.51 -16.18 -4.02
CA TYR A 263 22.92 -16.59 -5.28
C TYR A 263 23.18 -18.08 -5.53
N THR A 264 22.11 -18.82 -5.78
CA THR A 264 22.06 -20.28 -5.94
C THR A 264 21.66 -20.71 -7.35
N GLY A 265 21.02 -19.83 -8.13
CA GLY A 265 20.71 -20.12 -9.53
C GLY A 265 19.56 -19.27 -10.06
N HIS A 266 19.04 -19.67 -11.21
CA HIS A 266 17.95 -18.97 -11.91
C HIS A 266 16.65 -18.86 -11.06
N GLU A 267 16.44 -19.76 -10.11
CA GLU A 267 15.28 -19.69 -9.20
C GLU A 267 15.26 -18.39 -8.38
N ASP A 268 16.43 -17.87 -8.00
CA ASP A 268 16.53 -16.58 -7.31
C ASP A 268 16.01 -15.42 -8.18
N ASP A 269 16.38 -15.41 -9.46
CA ASP A 269 15.93 -14.40 -10.43
C ASP A 269 14.39 -14.45 -10.58
N VAL A 270 13.83 -15.67 -10.68
CA VAL A 270 12.38 -15.91 -10.80
C VAL A 270 11.64 -15.46 -9.54
N SER A 271 12.14 -15.78 -8.36
CA SER A 271 11.52 -15.38 -7.08
C SER A 271 11.52 -13.86 -6.90
N ILE A 272 12.61 -13.16 -7.27
CA ILE A 272 12.63 -11.70 -7.21
C ILE A 272 11.65 -11.09 -8.22
N GLN A 273 11.54 -11.64 -9.43
CA GLN A 273 10.56 -11.18 -10.42
C GLN A 273 9.12 -11.43 -9.97
N LEU A 274 8.82 -12.60 -9.41
CA LEU A 274 7.52 -12.93 -8.83
C LEU A 274 7.07 -11.83 -7.86
N ALA A 275 7.95 -11.43 -6.95
CA ALA A 275 7.64 -10.44 -5.91
C ALA A 275 7.39 -9.02 -6.47
N PHE A 276 8.17 -8.56 -7.46
CA PHE A 276 8.22 -7.13 -7.81
C PHE A 276 7.82 -6.76 -9.25
N ASP A 277 7.52 -7.73 -10.11
CA ASP A 277 7.09 -7.46 -11.49
C ASP A 277 5.57 -7.28 -11.60
N LYS A 278 5.12 -6.14 -12.14
CA LYS A 278 3.69 -5.86 -12.36
C LYS A 278 2.97 -6.87 -13.25
N SER A 279 3.67 -7.59 -14.12
CA SER A 279 3.07 -8.62 -14.98
C SER A 279 2.75 -9.91 -14.23
N LYS A 280 3.34 -10.10 -13.04
CA LYS A 280 3.27 -11.32 -12.22
C LYS A 280 2.17 -11.29 -11.16
N ILE A 281 1.14 -10.46 -11.32
CA ILE A 281 0.04 -10.34 -10.35
C ILE A 281 -0.68 -11.69 -10.14
N SER A 282 -1.00 -12.41 -11.23
CA SER A 282 -1.67 -13.72 -11.12
C SER A 282 -0.79 -14.73 -10.39
N ASP A 283 0.50 -14.76 -10.72
CA ASP A 283 1.47 -15.66 -10.10
C ASP A 283 1.60 -15.35 -8.59
N ARG A 284 1.58 -14.06 -8.19
CA ARG A 284 1.57 -13.65 -6.78
C ARG A 284 0.30 -14.08 -6.05
N LYS A 285 -0.87 -14.00 -6.69
CA LYS A 285 -2.12 -14.48 -6.08
C LYS A 285 -2.05 -15.97 -5.78
N ASN A 286 -1.57 -16.78 -6.73
CA ASN A 286 -1.38 -18.21 -6.53
C ASN A 286 -0.37 -18.49 -5.41
N TRP A 287 0.79 -17.82 -5.44
CA TRP A 287 1.82 -17.93 -4.41
C TRP A 287 1.30 -17.65 -3.00
N LEU A 288 0.52 -16.57 -2.82
CA LEU A 288 -0.07 -16.22 -1.52
C LEU A 288 -1.17 -17.20 -1.10
N THR A 289 -1.96 -17.69 -2.05
CA THR A 289 -3.02 -18.68 -1.80
C THR A 289 -2.42 -20.01 -1.34
N GLU A 290 -1.39 -20.51 -2.04
CA GLU A 290 -0.66 -21.72 -1.68
C GLU A 290 0.00 -21.60 -0.31
N TRP A 291 0.65 -20.46 -0.04
CA TRP A 291 1.27 -20.21 1.26
C TRP A 291 0.24 -20.21 2.40
N THR A 292 -0.92 -19.57 2.19
CA THR A 292 -2.01 -19.53 3.19
C THR A 292 -2.59 -20.93 3.43
N ALA A 293 -2.78 -21.71 2.37
CA ALA A 293 -3.27 -23.08 2.46
C ALA A 293 -2.29 -24.00 3.22
N ASP A 294 -0.99 -23.89 2.94
CA ASP A 294 0.05 -24.64 3.65
C ASP A 294 0.12 -24.24 5.13
N ARG A 295 0.04 -22.93 5.43
CA ARG A 295 -0.02 -22.43 6.81
C ARG A 295 -1.21 -23.00 7.57
N LYS A 296 -2.41 -22.98 6.96
CA LYS A 296 -3.63 -23.57 7.54
C LYS A 296 -3.45 -25.05 7.83
N ARG A 297 -2.96 -25.81 6.85
CA ARG A 297 -2.69 -27.25 6.99
C ARG A 297 -1.68 -27.55 8.10
N ARG A 298 -0.59 -26.79 8.21
CA ARG A 298 0.40 -26.95 9.28
C ARG A 298 -0.20 -26.72 10.66
N ARG A 299 -1.05 -25.71 10.80
CA ARG A 299 -1.78 -25.43 12.05
C ARG A 299 -2.72 -26.57 12.43
N GLU A 300 -3.47 -27.10 11.48
CA GLU A 300 -4.37 -28.25 11.70
C GLU A 300 -3.61 -29.51 12.12
N LEU A 301 -2.39 -29.72 11.59
CA LEU A 301 -1.52 -30.84 11.91
C LEU A 301 -0.61 -30.60 13.13
N GLY A 302 -0.64 -29.42 13.73
CA GLY A 302 0.25 -29.04 14.84
C GLY A 302 1.74 -28.97 14.46
N LEU A 303 2.06 -28.77 13.18
CA LEU A 303 3.44 -28.65 12.69
C LEU A 303 4.00 -27.24 12.93
N PRO A 304 5.31 -27.09 13.19
CA PRO A 304 5.93 -25.78 13.33
C PRO A 304 5.95 -25.00 12.01
N GLU A 305 5.88 -23.67 12.09
CA GLU A 305 6.08 -22.80 10.94
C GLU A 305 7.58 -22.70 10.60
N PRO A 306 7.98 -22.80 9.32
CA PRO A 306 9.37 -22.60 8.92
C PRO A 306 9.75 -21.13 9.10
N TYR A 307 10.93 -20.88 9.66
CA TYR A 307 11.47 -19.55 9.88
C TYR A 307 12.92 -19.44 9.43
N LEU A 308 13.37 -18.21 9.18
CA LEU A 308 14.77 -17.89 8.90
C LEU A 308 15.49 -17.44 10.17
N TYR A 309 16.83 -17.40 10.10
CA TYR A 309 17.70 -16.84 11.15
C TYR A 309 17.86 -17.64 12.44
N GLY A 310 17.65 -18.96 12.36
CA GLY A 310 18.08 -19.87 13.41
C GLY A 310 19.56 -19.68 13.79
N LYS A 311 19.94 -20.17 14.97
CA LYS A 311 21.24 -19.93 15.61
C LYS A 311 22.46 -20.12 14.68
N ASP A 312 22.40 -21.10 13.78
CA ASP A 312 23.50 -21.50 12.89
C ASP A 312 23.40 -20.91 11.47
N THR A 313 22.37 -20.11 11.19
CA THR A 313 22.23 -19.45 9.88
C THR A 313 23.35 -18.42 9.69
N ARG A 314 24.09 -18.54 8.58
CA ARG A 314 25.14 -17.57 8.16
C ARG A 314 24.94 -17.07 6.74
N ALA A 315 24.10 -17.75 5.97
CA ALA A 315 23.73 -17.34 4.63
C ALA A 315 22.29 -17.78 4.32
N VAL A 316 21.62 -17.05 3.44
CA VAL A 316 20.26 -17.28 2.97
C VAL A 316 20.23 -17.07 1.45
N SER A 317 19.46 -17.87 0.70
CA SER A 317 19.27 -17.64 -0.74
C SER A 317 18.20 -16.57 -0.98
N PHE A 318 18.22 -15.93 -2.15
CA PHE A 318 17.18 -14.94 -2.47
C PHE A 318 15.81 -15.61 -2.60
N HIS A 319 15.76 -16.85 -3.09
CA HIS A 319 14.58 -17.70 -3.11
C HIS A 319 14.01 -17.90 -1.70
N ASP A 320 14.84 -18.36 -0.75
CA ASP A 320 14.39 -18.59 0.62
C ASP A 320 13.91 -17.31 1.28
N PHE A 321 14.61 -16.19 1.07
CA PHE A 321 14.17 -14.89 1.55
C PHE A 321 12.79 -14.51 1.01
N VAL A 322 12.56 -14.65 -0.30
CA VAL A 322 11.26 -14.33 -0.91
C VAL A 322 10.16 -15.22 -0.33
N HIS A 323 10.37 -16.54 -0.31
CA HIS A 323 9.33 -17.52 0.02
C HIS A 323 9.13 -17.79 1.52
N LYS A 324 10.06 -17.38 2.39
CA LYS A 324 9.97 -17.59 3.85
C LYS A 324 9.86 -16.30 4.67
N GLU A 325 10.28 -15.14 4.13
CA GLU A 325 10.23 -13.87 4.86
C GLU A 325 9.42 -12.80 4.11
N LEU A 326 9.70 -12.52 2.84
CA LEU A 326 8.96 -11.50 2.08
C LEU A 326 7.48 -11.86 1.89
N VAL A 327 7.15 -13.16 1.87
CA VAL A 327 5.77 -13.65 1.86
C VAL A 327 4.98 -13.19 3.09
N LEU A 328 5.64 -13.10 4.26
CA LEU A 328 5.01 -12.67 5.51
C LEU A 328 4.57 -11.22 5.41
N PHE A 329 5.42 -10.35 4.84
CA PHE A 329 5.06 -8.99 4.51
C PHE A 329 3.89 -8.92 3.53
N SER A 330 3.96 -9.70 2.44
CA SER A 330 2.94 -9.67 1.39
C SER A 330 1.56 -10.05 1.92
N ASN A 331 1.49 -11.04 2.82
CA ASN A 331 0.26 -11.43 3.49
C ASN A 331 -0.23 -10.37 4.49
N LEU A 332 0.67 -9.84 5.32
CA LEU A 332 0.35 -8.79 6.29
C LEU A 332 -0.11 -7.48 5.63
N ASP A 333 0.46 -7.14 4.48
CA ASP A 333 0.04 -6.01 3.65
C ASP A 333 -1.41 -6.21 3.17
N ASN A 334 -1.78 -7.42 2.76
CA ASN A 334 -3.17 -7.74 2.47
C ASN A 334 -4.06 -7.63 3.72
N GLU A 335 -3.65 -8.22 4.85
CA GLU A 335 -4.40 -8.15 6.13
C GLU A 335 -4.67 -6.71 6.58
N ARG A 336 -3.70 -5.80 6.40
CA ARG A 336 -3.84 -4.38 6.77
C ARG A 336 -4.63 -3.57 5.75
N SER A 337 -4.65 -4.00 4.49
CA SER A 337 -5.19 -3.22 3.37
C SER A 337 -6.60 -3.64 2.95
N ILE A 338 -6.97 -4.90 3.14
CA ILE A 338 -8.25 -5.50 2.72
C ILE A 338 -9.09 -5.80 3.98
N PRO A 339 -10.38 -5.41 4.03
CA PRO A 339 -11.20 -5.63 5.20
C PRO A 339 -11.70 -7.07 5.33
N SER A 340 -12.26 -7.40 6.49
CA SER A 340 -13.09 -8.59 6.66
C SER A 340 -14.49 -8.37 6.09
N ILE A 341 -15.09 -9.41 5.52
CA ILE A 341 -16.48 -9.42 5.04
C ILE A 341 -17.49 -9.21 6.19
N VAL A 342 -17.11 -9.58 7.42
CA VAL A 342 -18.04 -9.61 8.55
C VAL A 342 -18.31 -8.19 9.08
N ASP A 343 -17.26 -7.43 9.41
CA ASP A 343 -17.40 -6.06 9.92
C ASP A 343 -17.10 -4.96 8.91
N GLY A 344 -16.51 -5.29 7.75
CA GLY A 344 -16.06 -4.30 6.77
C GLY A 344 -14.89 -3.43 7.24
N LEU A 345 -14.22 -3.82 8.33
CA LEU A 345 -13.12 -3.04 8.91
C LEU A 345 -11.77 -3.65 8.56
N LYS A 346 -10.79 -2.77 8.37
CA LYS A 346 -9.36 -3.11 8.40
C LYS A 346 -8.89 -3.19 9.84
N PRO A 347 -7.79 -3.91 10.15
CA PRO A 347 -7.29 -4.04 11.53
C PRO A 347 -7.11 -2.71 12.25
N GLY A 348 -6.55 -1.68 11.59
CA GLY A 348 -6.40 -0.34 12.19
C GLY A 348 -7.74 0.31 12.58
N GLN A 349 -8.77 0.15 11.75
CA GLN A 349 -10.12 0.65 12.05
C GLN A 349 -10.76 -0.13 13.20
N ARG A 350 -10.56 -1.46 13.22
CA ARG A 350 -11.05 -2.34 14.28
C ARG A 350 -10.42 -2.04 15.64
N LYS A 351 -9.12 -1.75 15.66
CA LYS A 351 -8.37 -1.29 16.84
C LYS A 351 -8.92 0.02 17.40
N VAL A 352 -9.23 0.98 16.53
CA VAL A 352 -9.91 2.23 16.91
C VAL A 352 -11.27 1.93 17.54
N LEU A 353 -12.12 1.16 16.85
CA LEU A 353 -13.46 0.82 17.35
C LEU A 353 -13.40 0.07 18.69
N PHE A 354 -12.53 -0.93 18.81
CA PHE A 354 -12.30 -1.67 20.05
C PHE A 354 -11.96 -0.75 21.22
N THR A 355 -11.04 0.19 21.02
CA THR A 355 -10.65 1.15 22.06
C THR A 355 -11.83 2.04 22.44
N CYS A 356 -12.59 2.53 21.47
CA CYS A 356 -13.77 3.36 21.70
C CYS A 356 -14.85 2.61 22.50
N LEU A 357 -15.12 1.35 22.17
CA LEU A 357 -16.07 0.49 22.86
C LEU A 357 -15.60 0.16 24.28
N LYS A 358 -14.34 -0.25 24.45
CA LYS A 358 -13.72 -0.57 25.74
C LYS A 358 -13.75 0.62 26.71
N ARG A 359 -13.62 1.84 26.20
CA ARG A 359 -13.68 3.09 26.99
C ARG A 359 -15.10 3.60 27.21
N ASN A 360 -16.11 3.00 26.56
CA ASN A 360 -17.46 3.55 26.46
C ASN A 360 -17.42 5.05 26.08
N LEU A 361 -16.82 5.35 24.92
CA LEU A 361 -16.51 6.71 24.48
C LEU A 361 -17.77 7.51 24.06
N VAL A 362 -18.60 7.86 25.03
CA VAL A 362 -19.80 8.70 24.85
C VAL A 362 -19.46 10.18 24.90
N LYS A 363 -18.51 10.56 25.75
CA LYS A 363 -18.00 11.94 25.84
C LYS A 363 -16.93 12.16 24.79
N GLU A 364 -16.92 13.36 24.21
CA GLU A 364 -15.94 13.74 23.20
C GLU A 364 -14.50 13.71 23.74
N ILE A 365 -13.56 13.32 22.87
CA ILE A 365 -12.12 13.30 23.14
C ILE A 365 -11.37 13.84 21.92
N LYS A 366 -10.23 14.50 22.14
CA LYS A 366 -9.37 14.93 21.03
C LYS A 366 -8.87 13.73 20.25
N VAL A 367 -8.83 13.83 18.92
CA VAL A 367 -8.33 12.75 18.05
C VAL A 367 -6.88 12.37 18.40
N ALA A 368 -6.02 13.35 18.71
CA ALA A 368 -4.65 13.07 19.14
C ALA A 368 -4.55 12.30 20.47
N GLN A 369 -5.48 12.53 21.41
CA GLN A 369 -5.51 11.78 22.68
C GLN A 369 -6.09 10.38 22.49
N LEU A 370 -7.09 10.25 21.60
CA LEU A 370 -7.64 8.96 21.23
C LEU A 370 -6.59 8.10 20.51
N SER A 371 -5.78 8.66 19.61
CA SER A 371 -4.72 7.89 18.93
C SER A 371 -3.71 7.30 19.92
N GLY A 372 -3.27 8.08 20.93
CA GLY A 372 -2.41 7.55 21.99
C GLY A 372 -3.07 6.42 22.79
N SER A 373 -4.35 6.59 23.13
CA SER A 373 -5.13 5.57 23.84
C SER A 373 -5.31 4.29 23.03
N VAL A 374 -5.54 4.41 21.72
CA VAL A 374 -5.66 3.25 20.82
C VAL A 374 -4.32 2.55 20.71
N SER A 375 -3.22 3.30 20.57
CA SER A 375 -1.86 2.77 20.51
C SER A 375 -1.54 1.89 21.72
N GLU A 376 -1.84 2.38 22.92
CA GLU A 376 -1.65 1.67 24.18
C GLU A 376 -2.57 0.45 24.34
N MET A 377 -3.88 0.64 24.16
CA MET A 377 -4.87 -0.38 24.52
C MET A 377 -5.00 -1.51 23.49
N SER A 378 -4.61 -1.25 22.25
CA SER A 378 -4.74 -2.21 21.13
C SER A 378 -3.41 -2.66 20.56
N ALA A 379 -2.28 -2.29 21.19
CA ALA A 379 -0.93 -2.59 20.73
C ALA A 379 -0.72 -2.24 19.25
N TYR A 380 -0.93 -0.96 18.89
CA TYR A 380 -0.75 -0.51 17.50
C TYR A 380 0.71 -0.08 17.25
N HIS A 381 1.37 -0.70 16.27
CA HIS A 381 2.83 -0.54 16.06
C HIS A 381 3.23 0.39 14.90
N HIS A 382 2.29 0.97 14.14
CA HIS A 382 2.59 1.72 12.90
C HIS A 382 2.56 3.26 13.05
N GLY A 383 2.69 3.75 14.28
CA GLY A 383 2.74 5.18 14.59
C GLY A 383 1.38 5.88 14.60
N GLU A 384 1.25 6.85 15.49
CA GLU A 384 -0.03 7.51 15.78
C GLU A 384 -0.55 8.37 14.62
N GLN A 385 0.31 8.86 13.72
CA GLN A 385 -0.12 9.67 12.59
C GLN A 385 -1.06 8.90 11.63
N SER A 386 -0.72 7.64 11.33
CA SER A 386 -1.57 6.76 10.52
C SER A 386 -2.91 6.50 11.22
N LEU A 387 -2.87 6.34 12.54
CA LEU A 387 -4.04 6.09 13.37
C LEU A 387 -4.96 7.31 13.46
N GLN A 388 -4.41 8.53 13.54
CA GLN A 388 -5.17 9.77 13.46
C GLN A 388 -5.92 9.89 12.13
N GLY A 389 -5.25 9.56 11.00
CA GLY A 389 -5.91 9.49 9.70
C GLY A 389 -7.04 8.45 9.66
N THR A 390 -6.84 7.30 10.31
CA THR A 390 -7.87 6.26 10.43
C THR A 390 -9.08 6.72 11.23
N ILE A 391 -8.86 7.39 12.38
CA ILE A 391 -9.93 7.96 13.21
C ILE A 391 -10.72 9.02 12.44
N VAL A 392 -10.01 9.91 11.73
CA VAL A 392 -10.64 10.94 10.89
C VAL A 392 -11.51 10.29 9.81
N GLY A 393 -10.99 9.30 9.09
CA GLY A 393 -11.73 8.57 8.07
C GLY A 393 -12.98 7.87 8.59
N LEU A 394 -12.96 7.29 9.80
CA LEU A 394 -14.14 6.66 10.43
C LEU A 394 -15.22 7.67 10.85
N ALA A 395 -14.85 8.94 11.03
CA ALA A 395 -15.76 10.01 11.44
C ALA A 395 -16.31 10.83 10.27
N GLN A 396 -15.61 10.85 9.13
CA GLN A 396 -15.99 11.64 7.96
C GLN A 396 -17.41 11.33 7.47
N ASN A 397 -18.13 12.39 7.09
CA ASN A 397 -19.57 12.33 6.87
C ASN A 397 -20.03 13.13 5.61
N PHE A 398 -19.10 13.61 4.79
CA PHE A 398 -19.38 14.34 3.55
C PHE A 398 -19.80 13.41 2.39
N VAL A 399 -20.43 13.95 1.35
CA VAL A 399 -20.91 13.18 0.19
C VAL A 399 -19.77 12.40 -0.48
N GLY A 400 -19.93 11.08 -0.58
CA GLY A 400 -18.93 10.16 -1.14
C GLY A 400 -17.91 9.61 -0.12
N SER A 401 -18.07 9.90 1.18
CA SER A 401 -17.35 9.25 2.28
C SER A 401 -18.16 8.07 2.87
N ASN A 402 -18.49 8.07 4.16
CA ASN A 402 -19.24 7.02 4.83
C ASN A 402 -20.76 7.27 4.71
N ASN A 403 -21.53 6.26 4.30
CA ASN A 403 -23.00 6.33 4.43
C ASN A 403 -23.40 6.35 5.91
N LEU A 404 -22.66 5.60 6.75
CA LEU A 404 -22.87 5.53 8.18
C LEU A 404 -21.52 5.59 8.91
N ASN A 405 -21.15 6.80 9.34
CA ASN A 405 -19.93 7.04 10.11
C ASN A 405 -20.06 6.51 11.55
N LEU A 406 -19.10 5.68 11.96
CA LEU A 406 -19.08 5.03 13.28
C LEU A 406 -18.66 5.98 14.40
N LEU A 407 -17.95 7.05 14.04
CA LEU A 407 -17.51 8.11 14.93
C LEU A 407 -18.15 9.44 14.54
N LEU A 408 -18.36 10.33 15.51
CA LEU A 408 -18.89 11.66 15.26
C LEU A 408 -17.76 12.64 14.86
N PRO A 409 -17.94 13.43 13.78
CA PRO A 409 -16.96 14.45 13.38
C PRO A 409 -17.19 15.75 14.16
N ILE A 410 -16.65 15.85 15.38
CA ILE A 410 -16.82 17.03 16.24
C ILE A 410 -15.67 18.03 15.97
N GLY A 411 -15.89 18.89 14.98
CA GLY A 411 -14.90 19.83 14.45
C GLY A 411 -14.73 19.67 12.94
N GLN A 412 -13.62 20.17 12.37
CA GLN A 412 -13.39 20.10 10.94
C GLN A 412 -12.66 18.80 10.52
N PHE A 413 -13.42 17.75 10.17
CA PHE A 413 -12.94 16.43 9.75
C PHE A 413 -12.65 16.30 8.24
N GLY A 414 -12.67 17.44 7.54
CA GLY A 414 -12.51 17.56 6.11
C GLY A 414 -13.85 17.49 5.39
N THR A 415 -13.86 17.99 4.17
CA THR A 415 -15.08 18.21 3.39
C THR A 415 -14.95 17.59 2.01
N ARG A 416 -16.04 17.65 1.23
CA ARG A 416 -16.01 17.20 -0.17
C ARG A 416 -15.14 18.09 -1.08
N LEU A 417 -14.73 19.29 -0.61
CA LEU A 417 -13.89 20.21 -1.38
C LEU A 417 -12.57 19.55 -1.79
N CYS A 418 -11.96 18.84 -0.84
CA CYS A 418 -10.65 18.18 -1.01
C CYS A 418 -10.70 16.68 -0.69
N GLY A 419 -11.89 16.07 -0.64
CA GLY A 419 -12.07 14.66 -0.30
C GLY A 419 -11.54 14.32 1.08
N GLY A 420 -11.77 15.20 2.07
CA GLY A 420 -11.34 15.01 3.44
C GLY A 420 -9.88 15.41 3.74
N LYS A 421 -9.08 15.78 2.74
CA LYS A 421 -7.67 16.20 2.92
C LYS A 421 -7.52 17.56 3.60
N ASP A 422 -8.59 18.34 3.62
CA ASP A 422 -8.75 19.62 4.29
C ASP A 422 -9.14 19.47 5.78
N ALA A 423 -9.09 18.26 6.33
CA ALA A 423 -9.26 18.01 7.76
C ALA A 423 -8.25 18.79 8.60
N ALA A 424 -8.71 19.37 9.70
CA ALA A 424 -7.84 20.05 10.65
C ALA A 424 -6.94 19.04 11.40
N SER A 425 -5.83 19.54 11.93
CA SER A 425 -4.91 18.72 12.72
C SER A 425 -5.62 18.03 13.89
N ALA A 426 -5.26 16.77 14.16
CA ALA A 426 -5.81 15.91 15.22
C ALA A 426 -5.80 16.53 16.63
N ARG A 427 -4.99 17.58 16.85
CA ARG A 427 -4.93 18.34 18.11
C ARG A 427 -6.11 19.30 18.33
N TYR A 428 -6.84 19.65 17.27
CA TYR A 428 -7.94 20.62 17.29
C TYR A 428 -9.32 19.97 17.18
N ILE A 429 -9.41 18.77 16.63
CA ILE A 429 -10.66 18.08 16.37
C ILE A 429 -10.96 17.03 17.43
N PHE A 430 -12.24 16.83 17.72
CA PHE A 430 -12.76 15.92 18.72
C PHE A 430 -13.65 14.87 18.09
N THR A 431 -13.78 13.73 18.75
CA THR A 431 -14.68 12.67 18.31
C THR A 431 -15.29 11.93 19.48
N ALA A 432 -16.38 11.22 19.21
CA ALA A 432 -17.06 10.32 20.13
C ALA A 432 -17.69 9.17 19.32
N LEU A 433 -18.11 8.10 20.00
CA LEU A 433 -18.92 7.07 19.34
C LEU A 433 -20.23 7.68 18.86
N ASN A 434 -20.57 7.41 17.60
CA ASN A 434 -21.93 7.69 17.13
C ASN A 434 -22.90 6.78 17.89
N PRO A 435 -24.01 7.28 18.47
CA PRO A 435 -24.96 6.44 19.22
C PRO A 435 -25.42 5.19 18.46
N VAL A 436 -25.58 5.28 17.13
CA VAL A 436 -25.95 4.14 16.29
C VAL A 436 -24.90 3.02 16.28
N THR A 437 -23.63 3.34 16.53
CA THR A 437 -22.53 2.37 16.48
C THR A 437 -22.74 1.23 17.46
N ARG A 438 -23.25 1.49 18.66
CA ARG A 438 -23.49 0.43 19.65
C ARG A 438 -24.80 -0.34 19.41
N LEU A 439 -25.69 0.19 18.58
CA LEU A 439 -26.83 -0.56 18.05
C LEU A 439 -26.37 -1.53 16.96
N ILE A 440 -25.43 -1.08 16.12
CA ILE A 440 -24.87 -1.89 15.03
C ILE A 440 -24.01 -3.04 15.58
N PHE A 441 -23.08 -2.71 16.48
CA PHE A 441 -22.21 -3.67 17.14
C PHE A 441 -22.78 -3.93 18.53
N HIS A 442 -23.63 -4.94 18.68
CA HIS A 442 -24.48 -5.06 19.85
C HIS A 442 -23.73 -5.57 21.10
N PRO A 443 -23.91 -4.93 22.28
CA PRO A 443 -24.03 -5.56 23.59
C PRO A 443 -23.45 -6.94 23.82
N ALA A 444 -24.37 -7.85 23.53
CA ALA A 444 -24.38 -9.25 23.83
C ALA A 444 -23.45 -10.07 22.93
N ASP A 445 -22.96 -9.49 21.83
CA ASP A 445 -22.08 -10.18 20.91
C ASP A 445 -20.62 -10.10 21.39
N ASP A 446 -20.24 -9.08 22.17
CA ASP A 446 -18.87 -8.90 22.65
C ASP A 446 -18.28 -10.15 23.34
N PRO A 447 -18.99 -10.87 24.25
CA PRO A 447 -18.40 -12.01 24.95
C PRO A 447 -18.11 -13.23 24.05
N ILE A 448 -18.75 -13.35 22.89
CA ILE A 448 -18.62 -14.50 21.99
C ILE A 448 -17.58 -14.29 20.88
N LEU A 449 -17.02 -13.08 20.76
CA LEU A 449 -15.97 -12.80 19.77
C LEU A 449 -14.63 -13.43 20.16
N THR A 450 -13.83 -13.81 19.17
CA THR A 450 -12.45 -14.28 19.35
C THR A 450 -11.49 -13.10 19.45
N TYR A 451 -11.06 -12.76 20.67
CA TYR A 451 -10.11 -11.68 20.92
C TYR A 451 -8.66 -12.10 20.72
N LEU A 452 -7.92 -11.29 19.96
CA LEU A 452 -6.51 -11.49 19.73
C LEU A 452 -5.67 -11.12 20.96
N ARG A 453 -4.43 -11.60 21.00
CA ARG A 453 -3.43 -11.24 22.01
C ARG A 453 -2.15 -10.75 21.34
N ASP A 454 -1.62 -9.62 21.80
CA ASP A 454 -0.33 -9.07 21.38
C ASP A 454 0.40 -8.53 22.62
N ASP A 455 1.70 -8.81 22.76
CA ASP A 455 2.51 -8.48 23.94
C ASP A 455 1.84 -8.88 25.29
N ASN A 456 1.16 -10.04 25.31
CA ASN A 456 0.32 -10.56 26.41
C ASN A 456 -0.92 -9.73 26.78
N LEU A 457 -1.22 -8.67 26.04
CA LEU A 457 -2.43 -7.87 26.18
C LEU A 457 -3.56 -8.45 25.33
N ARG A 458 -4.77 -8.51 25.88
CA ARG A 458 -5.99 -8.75 25.09
C ARG A 458 -6.29 -7.49 24.28
N ILE A 459 -6.20 -7.61 22.96
CA ILE A 459 -6.43 -6.54 21.99
C ILE A 459 -7.80 -6.73 21.31
N GLU A 460 -8.02 -6.17 20.12
CA GLU A 460 -9.28 -6.27 19.37
C GLU A 460 -9.62 -7.72 18.93
N PRO A 461 -10.88 -8.01 18.59
CA PRO A 461 -11.24 -9.31 18.01
C PRO A 461 -10.75 -9.48 16.58
N GLU A 462 -10.71 -10.72 16.08
CA GLU A 462 -10.43 -11.02 14.66
C GLU A 462 -11.34 -10.21 13.74
N TRP A 463 -12.63 -10.17 14.08
CA TRP A 463 -13.67 -9.35 13.48
C TRP A 463 -14.78 -9.09 14.51
N TYR A 464 -15.49 -7.98 14.35
CA TYR A 464 -16.78 -7.82 15.03
C TYR A 464 -17.91 -8.46 14.21
N CYS A 465 -19.03 -8.79 14.84
CA CYS A 465 -20.24 -9.23 14.15
C CYS A 465 -21.32 -8.14 14.27
N PRO A 466 -21.40 -7.17 13.33
CA PRO A 466 -22.48 -6.19 13.35
C PRO A 466 -23.83 -6.85 13.01
N ILE A 467 -24.95 -6.19 13.33
CA ILE A 467 -26.30 -6.65 12.95
C ILE A 467 -26.61 -6.43 11.45
N ILE A 468 -25.80 -5.63 10.75
CA ILE A 468 -25.91 -5.31 9.32
C ILE A 468 -24.51 -5.32 8.68
N PRO A 469 -24.36 -5.72 7.41
CA PRO A 469 -23.06 -5.84 6.75
C PRO A 469 -22.46 -4.46 6.46
N MET A 470 -21.66 -3.97 7.40
CA MET A 470 -21.05 -2.64 7.31
C MET A 470 -20.11 -2.49 6.10
N ILE A 471 -19.57 -3.59 5.56
CA ILE A 471 -18.77 -3.60 4.33
C ILE A 471 -19.57 -3.13 3.11
N LEU A 472 -20.88 -3.37 3.06
CA LEU A 472 -21.75 -2.88 1.99
C LEU A 472 -22.20 -1.45 2.26
N ILE A 473 -22.44 -1.09 3.52
CA ILE A 473 -22.92 0.25 3.87
C ILE A 473 -21.86 1.30 3.56
N ASN A 474 -20.62 1.11 4.03
CA ASN A 474 -19.54 2.10 3.84
C ASN A 474 -18.59 1.77 2.69
N GLY A 475 -18.77 0.60 2.06
CA GLY A 475 -17.84 0.13 1.05
C GLY A 475 -16.45 -0.16 1.62
N ALA A 476 -15.50 -0.37 0.72
CA ALA A 476 -14.10 -0.54 1.05
C ALA A 476 -13.20 -0.28 -0.16
N ASP A 477 -12.07 0.40 0.07
CA ASP A 477 -10.99 0.50 -0.90
C ASP A 477 -9.68 0.09 -0.23
N GLY A 478 -8.90 -0.74 -0.92
CA GLY A 478 -7.64 -1.24 -0.41
C GLY A 478 -6.75 -1.78 -1.51
N ILE A 479 -5.45 -1.57 -1.38
CA ILE A 479 -4.44 -2.12 -2.30
C ILE A 479 -3.41 -2.81 -1.42
N GLY A 480 -3.32 -4.13 -1.54
CA GLY A 480 -2.27 -4.93 -0.91
C GLY A 480 -1.39 -5.58 -1.97
N THR A 481 -0.70 -6.65 -1.58
CA THR A 481 0.20 -7.38 -2.47
C THR A 481 -0.57 -8.41 -3.30
N GLY A 482 -0.67 -8.17 -4.61
CA GLY A 482 -1.37 -9.06 -5.55
C GLY A 482 -2.89 -8.93 -5.55
N TYR A 483 -3.46 -8.29 -4.53
CA TYR A 483 -4.90 -8.05 -4.40
C TYR A 483 -5.19 -6.57 -4.24
N ALA A 484 -6.36 -6.16 -4.72
CA ALA A 484 -6.96 -4.89 -4.43
C ALA A 484 -8.45 -5.13 -4.20
N THR A 485 -9.11 -4.23 -3.48
CA THR A 485 -10.54 -4.27 -3.27
C THR A 485 -11.16 -2.92 -3.56
N ARG A 486 -12.32 -2.96 -4.21
CA ARG A 486 -13.18 -1.80 -4.42
C ARG A 486 -14.63 -2.23 -4.30
N ILE A 487 -15.21 -1.94 -3.15
CA ILE A 487 -16.62 -2.17 -2.83
C ILE A 487 -17.24 -0.78 -2.65
N PRO A 488 -18.25 -0.40 -3.45
CA PRO A 488 -18.93 0.88 -3.27
C PRO A 488 -19.88 0.84 -2.06
N ASN A 489 -20.40 2.00 -1.73
CA ASN A 489 -21.42 2.14 -0.70
C ASN A 489 -22.80 1.69 -1.24
N TYR A 490 -23.65 1.20 -0.35
CA TYR A 490 -25.04 0.82 -0.62
C TYR A 490 -25.98 1.47 0.40
N ASP A 491 -27.26 1.56 0.04
CA ASP A 491 -28.27 2.15 0.91
C ASP A 491 -28.51 1.25 2.14
N VAL A 492 -28.60 1.87 3.31
CA VAL A 492 -28.74 1.15 4.57
C VAL A 492 -30.08 0.42 4.65
N LEU A 493 -31.15 1.04 4.15
CA LEU A 493 -32.50 0.49 4.23
C LEU A 493 -32.68 -0.64 3.22
N GLU A 494 -32.12 -0.53 2.02
CA GLU A 494 -32.10 -1.63 1.04
C GLU A 494 -31.36 -2.86 1.57
N VAL A 495 -30.20 -2.66 2.22
CA VAL A 495 -29.44 -3.74 2.86
C VAL A 495 -30.29 -4.42 3.94
N ILE A 496 -30.92 -3.64 4.82
CA ILE A 496 -31.79 -4.17 5.89
C ILE A 496 -32.99 -4.93 5.30
N ALA A 497 -33.64 -4.39 4.27
CA ALA A 497 -34.76 -5.02 3.60
C ALA A 497 -34.35 -6.39 3.03
N ASN A 498 -33.17 -6.49 2.43
CA ASN A 498 -32.65 -7.77 1.93
C ASN A 498 -32.34 -8.78 3.04
N LEU A 499 -31.86 -8.33 4.21
CA LEU A 499 -31.66 -9.22 5.34
C LEU A 499 -33.01 -9.77 5.86
N TYR A 500 -34.05 -8.95 5.95
CA TYR A 500 -35.39 -9.42 6.32
C TYR A 500 -35.93 -10.44 5.32
N ARG A 501 -35.78 -10.18 4.01
CA ARG A 501 -36.14 -11.15 2.97
C ARG A 501 -35.45 -12.50 3.17
N MET A 502 -34.16 -12.48 3.52
CA MET A 502 -33.40 -13.70 3.77
C MET A 502 -33.83 -14.42 5.07
N LEU A 503 -34.23 -13.68 6.11
CA LEU A 503 -34.87 -14.27 7.30
C LEU A 503 -36.19 -14.97 6.96
N ASP A 504 -36.95 -14.42 6.01
CA ASP A 504 -38.19 -15.02 5.49
C ASP A 504 -37.95 -16.16 4.48
N GLY A 505 -36.69 -16.52 4.23
CA GLY A 505 -36.30 -17.58 3.28
C GLY A 505 -36.35 -17.16 1.80
N GLU A 506 -36.54 -15.86 1.52
CA GLU A 506 -36.55 -15.31 0.17
C GLU A 506 -35.15 -14.94 -0.33
N SER A 507 -34.97 -14.90 -1.64
CA SER A 507 -33.73 -14.41 -2.24
C SER A 507 -33.61 -12.88 -2.12
N PRO A 508 -32.38 -12.36 -1.90
CA PRO A 508 -32.13 -10.92 -1.86
C PRO A 508 -32.36 -10.31 -3.26
N LEU A 509 -32.93 -9.11 -3.28
CA LEU A 509 -33.08 -8.28 -4.47
C LEU A 509 -31.74 -7.66 -4.87
N HIS A 510 -31.63 -7.33 -6.15
CA HIS A 510 -30.50 -6.56 -6.68
C HIS A 510 -30.45 -5.17 -6.03
N MET A 511 -29.25 -4.73 -5.62
CA MET A 511 -29.01 -3.41 -5.02
C MET A 511 -28.07 -2.61 -5.91
N MET A 512 -28.38 -1.33 -6.06
CA MET A 512 -27.57 -0.37 -6.80
C MET A 512 -26.62 0.37 -5.85
N PRO A 513 -25.39 0.74 -6.27
CA PRO A 513 -24.54 1.60 -5.48
C PRO A 513 -25.26 2.89 -5.07
N ASN A 514 -25.13 3.31 -3.81
CA ASN A 514 -25.81 4.47 -3.25
C ASN A 514 -24.88 5.20 -2.28
N PHE A 515 -24.85 6.54 -2.37
CA PHE A 515 -24.00 7.38 -1.52
C PHE A 515 -24.85 8.43 -0.81
N ARG A 516 -24.72 8.49 0.53
CA ARG A 516 -25.51 9.40 1.36
C ARG A 516 -25.34 10.86 0.92
N GLY A 517 -26.46 11.51 0.60
CA GLY A 517 -26.53 12.91 0.22
C GLY A 517 -26.08 13.24 -1.20
N PHE A 518 -25.72 12.23 -2.01
CA PHE A 518 -25.44 12.42 -3.43
C PHE A 518 -26.75 12.68 -4.19
N ARG A 519 -26.77 13.71 -5.04
CA ARG A 519 -27.97 14.10 -5.80
C ARG A 519 -27.95 13.72 -7.27
N GLY A 520 -26.81 13.23 -7.77
CA GLY A 520 -26.68 12.81 -9.16
C GLY A 520 -27.29 11.44 -9.40
N THR A 521 -27.14 10.93 -10.61
CA THR A 521 -27.73 9.66 -11.03
C THR A 521 -26.67 8.57 -11.18
N ILE A 522 -27.02 7.35 -10.79
CA ILE A 522 -26.19 6.15 -10.98
C ILE A 522 -26.96 5.20 -11.89
N GLN A 523 -26.43 4.94 -13.07
CA GLN A 523 -27.03 4.07 -14.07
C GLN A 523 -26.18 2.82 -14.26
N GLU A 524 -26.80 1.64 -14.21
CA GLU A 524 -26.16 0.39 -14.60
C GLU A 524 -26.09 0.30 -16.13
N LEU A 525 -24.89 0.07 -16.66
CA LEU A 525 -24.71 -0.16 -18.10
C LEU A 525 -24.78 -1.65 -18.43
N GLU A 526 -24.05 -2.43 -17.64
CA GLU A 526 -23.97 -3.88 -17.70
C GLU A 526 -23.66 -4.37 -16.28
N SER A 527 -23.79 -5.69 -16.08
CA SER A 527 -23.52 -6.28 -14.77
C SER A 527 -22.15 -5.83 -14.24
N ASN A 528 -22.14 -5.30 -13.02
CA ASN A 528 -20.96 -4.80 -12.32
C ASN A 528 -20.26 -3.56 -12.94
N ARG A 529 -20.93 -2.83 -13.84
CA ARG A 529 -20.44 -1.54 -14.37
C ARG A 529 -21.53 -0.48 -14.39
N TYR A 530 -21.18 0.67 -13.81
CA TYR A 530 -22.10 1.78 -13.58
C TYR A 530 -21.50 3.08 -14.11
N LEU A 531 -22.36 3.97 -14.60
CA LEU A 531 -22.04 5.38 -14.80
C LEU A 531 -22.60 6.20 -13.65
N VAL A 532 -21.76 7.09 -13.13
CA VAL A 532 -22.12 8.05 -12.09
C VAL A 532 -22.10 9.44 -12.72
N HIS A 533 -23.27 10.05 -12.84
CA HIS A 533 -23.46 11.37 -13.44
C HIS A 533 -23.62 12.44 -12.37
N GLY A 534 -22.95 13.58 -12.56
CA GLY A 534 -23.32 14.82 -11.87
C GLY A 534 -24.58 15.44 -12.47
N GLU A 535 -24.97 16.59 -11.93
CA GLU A 535 -26.14 17.34 -12.39
C GLU A 535 -25.71 18.63 -13.06
N VAL A 536 -26.25 18.86 -14.26
CA VAL A 536 -25.98 20.04 -15.09
C VAL A 536 -27.26 20.51 -15.77
N ALA A 537 -27.50 21.83 -15.76
CA ALA A 537 -28.67 22.46 -16.35
C ALA A 537 -28.26 23.67 -17.19
N VAL A 538 -28.92 23.87 -18.33
CA VAL A 538 -28.76 25.06 -19.18
C VAL A 538 -29.71 26.12 -18.65
N ILE A 539 -29.18 27.30 -18.34
CA ILE A 539 -29.95 28.41 -17.76
C ILE A 539 -30.44 29.35 -18.86
N ASP A 540 -29.55 29.67 -19.80
CA ASP A 540 -29.81 30.50 -20.97
C ASP A 540 -28.85 30.12 -22.12
N ASP A 541 -28.88 30.88 -23.21
CA ASP A 541 -28.09 30.65 -24.43
C ASP A 541 -26.56 30.81 -24.26
N SER A 542 -26.10 31.24 -23.09
CA SER A 542 -24.68 31.44 -22.78
C SER A 542 -24.25 30.89 -21.43
N THR A 543 -25.18 30.34 -20.63
CA THR A 543 -24.94 30.01 -19.23
C THR A 543 -25.41 28.60 -18.87
N VAL A 544 -24.52 27.85 -18.22
CA VAL A 544 -24.77 26.51 -17.68
C VAL A 544 -24.52 26.50 -16.17
N GLU A 545 -25.33 25.74 -15.44
CA GLU A 545 -25.18 25.53 -14.01
C GLU A 545 -24.87 24.06 -13.70
N ILE A 546 -23.79 23.81 -12.97
CA ILE A 546 -23.40 22.47 -12.47
C ILE A 546 -23.70 22.42 -10.97
N THR A 547 -24.64 21.59 -10.55
CA THR A 547 -25.15 21.52 -9.16
C THR A 547 -24.77 20.26 -8.40
N GLU A 548 -24.15 19.29 -9.09
CA GLU A 548 -23.57 18.09 -8.50
C GLU A 548 -22.41 17.57 -9.33
N LEU A 549 -21.38 17.02 -8.67
CA LEU A 549 -20.26 16.33 -9.31
C LEU A 549 -20.35 14.83 -9.04
N PRO A 550 -19.85 13.95 -9.93
CA PRO A 550 -19.81 12.53 -9.67
C PRO A 550 -19.13 12.20 -8.34
N VAL A 551 -19.57 11.11 -7.71
CA VAL A 551 -19.00 10.64 -6.45
C VAL A 551 -17.47 10.49 -6.56
N ARG A 552 -16.76 10.98 -5.55
CA ARG A 552 -15.28 11.06 -5.47
C ARG A 552 -14.61 11.99 -6.50
N VAL A 553 -15.36 12.90 -7.10
CA VAL A 553 -14.84 14.09 -7.78
C VAL A 553 -14.96 15.27 -6.81
N TRP A 554 -13.80 15.76 -6.37
CA TRP A 554 -13.72 16.81 -5.35
C TRP A 554 -13.75 18.18 -6.00
N THR A 555 -14.43 19.14 -5.37
CA THR A 555 -14.70 20.47 -5.92
C THR A 555 -13.42 21.19 -6.36
N GLN A 556 -12.38 21.18 -5.51
CA GLN A 556 -11.11 21.84 -5.80
C GLN A 556 -10.37 21.15 -6.96
N THR A 557 -10.34 19.82 -6.97
CA THR A 557 -9.71 19.04 -8.04
C THR A 557 -10.42 19.24 -9.38
N TYR A 558 -11.76 19.34 -9.37
CA TYR A 558 -12.56 19.62 -10.56
C TYR A 558 -12.28 21.03 -11.10
N LYS A 559 -12.27 22.03 -10.22
CA LYS A 559 -11.93 23.41 -10.58
C LYS A 559 -10.58 23.49 -11.30
N GLU A 560 -9.52 22.98 -10.66
CA GLU A 560 -8.14 23.07 -11.16
C GLU A 560 -7.91 22.29 -12.46
N ASN A 561 -8.45 21.07 -12.56
CA ASN A 561 -8.11 20.16 -13.66
C ASN A 561 -9.11 20.17 -14.82
N VAL A 562 -10.30 20.77 -14.60
CA VAL A 562 -11.36 20.84 -15.62
C VAL A 562 -11.65 22.29 -15.95
N LEU A 563 -12.17 23.09 -15.02
CA LEU A 563 -12.65 24.44 -15.33
C LEU A 563 -11.52 25.41 -15.68
N GLU A 564 -10.42 25.43 -14.92
CA GLU A 564 -9.26 26.29 -15.23
C GLU A 564 -8.62 25.95 -16.58
N VAL A 565 -8.61 24.67 -16.95
CA VAL A 565 -8.12 24.21 -18.26
C VAL A 565 -9.06 24.64 -19.38
N MET A 566 -10.38 24.59 -19.14
CA MET A 566 -11.39 25.04 -20.09
C MET A 566 -11.40 26.57 -20.26
N LEU A 567 -11.06 27.32 -19.21
CA LEU A 567 -11.03 28.78 -19.21
C LEU A 567 -9.77 29.32 -19.91
N ASN A 568 -8.60 28.82 -19.53
CA ASN A 568 -7.32 29.38 -19.98
C ASN A 568 -6.74 28.65 -21.18
N GLY A 569 -7.18 27.41 -21.44
CA GLY A 569 -6.55 26.52 -22.40
C GLY A 569 -5.17 26.02 -21.95
N THR A 570 -4.58 25.15 -22.75
CA THR A 570 -3.22 24.62 -22.66
C THR A 570 -2.67 24.44 -24.07
N ASP A 571 -1.38 24.09 -24.21
CA ASP A 571 -0.79 23.72 -25.52
C ASP A 571 -1.57 22.63 -26.28
N LYS A 572 -2.40 21.85 -25.59
CA LYS A 572 -3.17 20.73 -26.15
C LYS A 572 -4.68 20.97 -26.21
N VAL A 573 -5.20 21.95 -25.48
CA VAL A 573 -6.64 22.16 -25.28
C VAL A 573 -6.93 23.63 -25.44
N GLN A 574 -7.74 24.01 -26.43
CA GLN A 574 -8.14 25.41 -26.58
C GLN A 574 -9.15 25.81 -25.50
N PRO A 575 -9.16 27.10 -25.09
CA PRO A 575 -10.21 27.63 -24.23
C PRO A 575 -11.60 27.38 -24.84
N CYS A 576 -12.55 26.92 -24.02
CA CYS A 576 -13.91 26.63 -24.44
C CYS A 576 -14.99 27.25 -23.54
N ILE A 577 -14.63 27.87 -22.42
CA ILE A 577 -15.52 28.68 -21.57
C ILE A 577 -14.96 30.10 -21.46
N THR A 578 -15.81 31.08 -21.17
CA THR A 578 -15.42 32.50 -21.10
C THR A 578 -15.22 32.99 -19.67
N ASP A 579 -15.99 32.46 -18.72
CA ASP A 579 -15.92 32.79 -17.29
C ASP A 579 -16.62 31.69 -16.48
N TYR A 580 -16.36 31.61 -15.18
CA TYR A 580 -17.18 30.82 -14.27
C TYR A 580 -17.24 31.44 -12.87
N LYS A 581 -18.36 31.23 -12.18
CA LYS A 581 -18.57 31.67 -10.79
C LYS A 581 -18.85 30.49 -9.88
N GLU A 582 -18.42 30.62 -8.63
CA GLU A 582 -18.49 29.58 -7.61
C GLU A 582 -19.42 30.01 -6.47
N TYR A 583 -20.45 29.20 -6.20
CA TYR A 583 -21.41 29.41 -5.12
C TYR A 583 -21.55 28.16 -4.25
N HIS A 584 -20.46 27.42 -4.09
CA HIS A 584 -20.41 26.17 -3.34
C HIS A 584 -20.47 26.41 -1.83
N THR A 585 -20.85 25.38 -1.10
CA THR A 585 -20.63 25.29 0.35
C THR A 585 -19.67 24.14 0.65
N ASP A 586 -19.42 23.86 1.92
CA ASP A 586 -18.71 22.67 2.37
C ASP A 586 -19.48 21.36 2.07
N THR A 587 -20.78 21.43 1.81
CA THR A 587 -21.66 20.27 1.57
C THR A 587 -22.19 20.17 0.14
N THR A 588 -22.31 21.28 -0.58
CA THR A 588 -22.93 21.35 -1.91
C THR A 588 -22.03 21.99 -2.96
N VAL A 589 -22.19 21.57 -4.22
CA VAL A 589 -21.49 22.15 -5.37
C VAL A 589 -22.46 23.02 -6.17
N ARG A 590 -21.94 24.12 -6.72
CA ARG A 590 -22.67 25.03 -7.61
C ARG A 590 -21.72 25.90 -8.44
N PHE A 591 -21.43 25.49 -9.67
CA PHE A 591 -20.69 26.31 -10.64
C PHE A 591 -21.67 26.94 -11.63
N VAL A 592 -21.50 28.22 -11.92
CA VAL A 592 -22.21 28.93 -12.99
C VAL A 592 -21.18 29.27 -14.07
N VAL A 593 -21.24 28.55 -15.19
CA VAL A 593 -20.25 28.61 -16.26
C VAL A 593 -20.81 29.42 -17.42
N LYS A 594 -20.05 30.41 -17.90
CA LYS A 594 -20.37 31.19 -19.09
C LYS A 594 -19.60 30.68 -20.30
N MET A 595 -20.28 30.65 -21.43
CA MET A 595 -19.77 30.18 -22.72
C MET A 595 -20.24 31.11 -23.83
N THR A 596 -19.65 31.00 -25.02
CA THR A 596 -20.28 31.61 -26.21
C THR A 596 -21.46 30.73 -26.65
N PRO A 597 -22.53 31.31 -27.22
CA PRO A 597 -23.68 30.52 -27.68
C PRO A 597 -23.31 29.40 -28.65
N GLU A 598 -22.33 29.62 -29.53
CA GLU A 598 -21.86 28.61 -30.48
C GLU A 598 -21.21 27.42 -29.77
N LYS A 599 -20.40 27.69 -28.73
CA LYS A 599 -19.73 26.65 -27.95
C LYS A 599 -20.70 25.90 -27.04
N LEU A 600 -21.73 26.56 -26.53
CA LEU A 600 -22.77 25.90 -25.75
C LEU A 600 -23.58 24.94 -26.63
N LEU A 601 -23.98 25.36 -27.83
CA LEU A 601 -24.66 24.47 -28.80
C LEU A 601 -23.79 23.26 -29.18
N GLU A 602 -22.48 23.46 -29.38
CA GLU A 602 -21.54 22.36 -29.62
C GLU A 602 -21.48 21.39 -28.42
N ALA A 603 -21.45 21.92 -27.20
CA ALA A 603 -21.41 21.14 -25.96
C ALA A 603 -22.71 20.35 -25.74
N GLU A 604 -23.87 20.93 -26.02
CA GLU A 604 -25.17 20.26 -25.96
C GLU A 604 -25.26 19.12 -26.98
N ALA A 605 -24.88 19.37 -28.24
CA ALA A 605 -24.88 18.36 -29.28
C ALA A 605 -23.96 17.17 -28.94
N GLY A 606 -22.84 17.43 -28.25
CA GLY A 606 -21.91 16.41 -27.75
C GLY A 606 -22.28 15.76 -26.41
N GLY A 607 -23.31 16.27 -25.74
CA GLY A 607 -23.74 15.90 -24.38
C GLY A 607 -22.97 16.65 -23.29
N LEU A 608 -23.70 17.44 -22.50
CA LEU A 608 -23.12 18.30 -21.45
C LEU A 608 -22.33 17.51 -20.40
N HIS A 609 -22.82 16.33 -19.97
CA HIS A 609 -22.09 15.52 -18.99
C HIS A 609 -20.70 15.11 -19.46
N LYS A 610 -20.58 14.76 -20.74
CA LYS A 610 -19.31 14.39 -21.37
C LYS A 610 -18.42 15.62 -21.55
N PHE A 611 -18.99 16.71 -22.04
CA PHE A 611 -18.28 17.97 -22.25
C PHE A 611 -17.64 18.47 -20.96
N PHE A 612 -18.43 18.59 -19.89
CA PHE A 612 -17.99 19.04 -18.57
C PHE A 612 -17.28 17.98 -17.73
N LYS A 613 -17.08 16.77 -18.27
CA LYS A 613 -16.43 15.64 -17.57
C LYS A 613 -17.07 15.34 -16.20
N ILE A 614 -18.39 15.44 -16.13
CA ILE A 614 -19.19 15.12 -14.93
C ILE A 614 -19.86 13.74 -15.06
N THR A 615 -19.15 12.80 -15.69
CA THR A 615 -19.51 11.37 -15.73
C THR A 615 -18.28 10.55 -15.35
N ASN A 616 -18.43 9.66 -14.37
CA ASN A 616 -17.40 8.70 -13.98
C ASN A 616 -17.88 7.27 -14.11
N GLN A 617 -16.95 6.36 -14.41
CA GLN A 617 -17.20 4.92 -14.37
C GLN A 617 -16.94 4.36 -12.97
N LEU A 618 -17.87 3.53 -12.50
CA LEU A 618 -17.75 2.74 -11.28
C LEU A 618 -17.86 1.26 -11.66
N SER A 619 -17.00 0.42 -11.08
CA SER A 619 -17.06 -1.03 -11.31
C SER A 619 -16.97 -1.80 -10.00
N THR A 620 -17.76 -2.87 -9.91
CA THR A 620 -17.80 -3.83 -8.79
C THR A 620 -17.17 -5.17 -9.18
N ASN A 621 -16.35 -5.22 -10.24
CA ASN A 621 -15.69 -6.47 -10.67
C ASN A 621 -14.59 -6.94 -9.71
N ASN A 622 -14.14 -6.09 -8.79
CA ASN A 622 -13.01 -6.36 -7.90
C ASN A 622 -13.38 -6.17 -6.43
N MET A 623 -14.38 -6.92 -5.98
CA MET A 623 -14.79 -6.97 -4.57
C MET A 623 -14.03 -8.11 -3.88
N VAL A 624 -12.95 -7.77 -3.16
CA VAL A 624 -12.12 -8.74 -2.44
C VAL A 624 -12.20 -8.45 -0.95
N ALA A 625 -12.43 -9.47 -0.14
CA ALA A 625 -12.43 -9.36 1.31
C ALA A 625 -11.93 -10.65 1.95
N PHE A 626 -11.47 -10.57 3.19
CA PHE A 626 -11.26 -11.76 4.01
C PHE A 626 -12.60 -12.33 4.44
N ASP A 627 -12.80 -13.63 4.27
CA ASP A 627 -13.93 -14.34 4.87
C ASP A 627 -13.77 -14.47 6.41
N HIS A 628 -14.76 -15.07 7.06
CA HIS A 628 -14.75 -15.27 8.52
C HIS A 628 -13.63 -16.21 9.01
N LEU A 629 -13.01 -17.00 8.12
CA LEU A 629 -11.88 -17.88 8.40
C LEU A 629 -10.52 -17.21 8.13
N GLY A 630 -10.52 -15.94 7.72
CA GLY A 630 -9.30 -15.21 7.38
C GLY A 630 -8.70 -15.58 6.02
N CYS A 631 -9.49 -16.16 5.11
CA CYS A 631 -9.06 -16.44 3.74
C CYS A 631 -9.52 -15.33 2.77
N LEU A 632 -8.64 -14.89 1.86
CA LEU A 632 -9.01 -13.91 0.83
C LEU A 632 -9.93 -14.55 -0.22
N LYS A 633 -11.08 -13.91 -0.44
CA LYS A 633 -12.06 -14.33 -1.45
C LYS A 633 -12.45 -13.15 -2.34
N GLN A 634 -12.59 -13.41 -3.63
CA GLN A 634 -13.19 -12.47 -4.58
C GLN A 634 -14.69 -12.78 -4.73
N TYR A 635 -15.52 -11.77 -4.56
CA TYR A 635 -16.97 -11.87 -4.61
C TYR A 635 -17.47 -11.38 -5.97
N PRO A 636 -18.24 -12.20 -6.71
CA PRO A 636 -18.71 -11.85 -8.04
C PRO A 636 -19.83 -10.80 -8.04
N ASN A 637 -20.61 -10.72 -6.96
CA ASN A 637 -21.73 -9.79 -6.81
C ASN A 637 -22.06 -9.54 -5.33
N VAL A 638 -22.86 -8.50 -5.08
CA VAL A 638 -23.27 -8.07 -3.73
C VAL A 638 -24.10 -9.13 -3.01
N SER A 639 -24.92 -9.89 -3.73
CA SER A 639 -25.74 -10.95 -3.14
C SER A 639 -24.90 -12.05 -2.50
N THR A 640 -23.72 -12.37 -3.05
CA THR A 640 -22.79 -13.32 -2.40
C THR A 640 -22.18 -12.78 -1.11
N ILE A 641 -21.89 -11.47 -1.06
CA ILE A 641 -21.43 -10.80 0.17
C ILE A 641 -22.52 -10.86 1.25
N LEU A 642 -23.77 -10.54 0.87
CA LEU A 642 -24.92 -10.60 1.78
C LEU A 642 -25.11 -12.00 2.38
N ARG A 643 -25.04 -13.05 1.55
CA ARG A 643 -25.18 -14.44 2.00
C ARG A 643 -24.09 -14.87 2.97
N ASP A 644 -22.82 -14.67 2.60
CA ASP A 644 -21.70 -15.03 3.47
C ASP A 644 -21.75 -14.28 4.81
N PHE A 645 -22.17 -13.01 4.83
CA PHE A 645 -22.41 -12.27 6.07
C PHE A 645 -23.60 -12.82 6.86
N PHE A 646 -24.73 -13.06 6.20
CA PHE A 646 -25.97 -13.51 6.83
C PHE A 646 -25.80 -14.85 7.55
N ASP A 647 -25.14 -15.82 6.90
CA ASP A 647 -24.90 -17.14 7.46
C ASP A 647 -24.06 -17.05 8.74
N VAL A 648 -23.02 -16.19 8.74
CA VAL A 648 -22.16 -15.94 9.91
C VAL A 648 -22.91 -15.18 11.01
N ARG A 649 -23.82 -14.27 10.67
CA ARG A 649 -24.61 -13.51 11.66
C ARG A 649 -25.72 -14.34 12.31
N LEU A 650 -26.28 -15.30 11.57
CA LEU A 650 -27.35 -16.17 12.04
C LEU A 650 -26.84 -17.27 12.98
N GLN A 651 -25.63 -17.77 12.72
CA GLN A 651 -24.90 -18.69 13.59
C GLN A 651 -24.51 -18.03 14.91
#